data_AF-A0A2P2MKV7-F1
#
_entry.id   AF-A0A2P2MKV7-F1
#
_cell.length_a   1.000
_cell.length_b   1.000
_cell.length_c   1.000
_cell.angle_alpha   90.00
_cell.angle_beta   90.00
_cell.angle_gamma   90.00
#
_symmetry.space_group_name_H-M   'P 1'
#
loop_
_entity.id
_entity.type
_entity.pdbx_description
1 polymer ?
#
loop_
_entity_poly.entity_id
_entity_poly.type
_entity_poly.pdbx_seq_one_letter_code
_entity_poly.pdbx_strand_id
1 'polypeptide(L)'
;MFSIRSEADLGVGEFLDLKLLVDWAVRSGFHLVQLLPINDTSVHGMWWDSYPYSSLSVFALHPLYLRVQALSENLPEDIKKEIQEAKEQLDGKDVDYETTMAAKLAIAKKIFEREKNLILSSSSFQKYFSENEEWLKPYAAFCFLRDFFEISDHSQWGRFSHYSREKLEKLVSKDCLHHDIILFHYYVQFHLHVQLSEAAEYARMKGVILKGDLPIGVDRNSVDTWVYPNLFRMNTSTGAPPDYFDKNGQNWGFPTYNWEEMSKDNYAWWRARLTQMGKYFTAYRIDHILGFFRIWELPDHTMTGLIGKFRPSIPLSQEELEREGIWDFDRLSCPYIRQELLQEKFGTSWTYIASNFLSECQKGRYEFNEDCNTERKIASKVKTFAGKPMLEREEKLRNDLFDLLKNIVLIRDPEDSRKFYPRFNLEDTLSFQDLDDHSKNVLKRLYYDYYFHRQENLWRQNAMKTLPVLLNSSDMLACGEDLGLIPACVHPVMQELGLIGLRIQRMPSEPDLEFGIPSQYSYMTVCAPSCHDCSTLRAWWEEDEERRYQYFKSVVGSDALPPSQCVPDIAHFIIRQHVEAPSMWAIFPLQDLLALKEEYMTRPATEETINDPTNPKHYWRYRVHVTLESLVKDKELVSIIKDLVRGSGRSHPPLGEPDAQVNQETVGEIVEKQQPSGERIPISKQLSGVPRKEDLCILKSPRAIHEV
;
A
#
# COMPACT_ATOMS: atom_id res chain seq x y z
N MET A 1 -2.05 10.94 6.80
CA MET A 1 -2.38 12.38 6.70
C MET A 1 -3.88 12.59 6.86
N PHE A 2 -4.71 12.08 5.94
CA PHE A 2 -6.17 12.28 5.96
C PHE A 2 -6.86 11.97 7.31
N SER A 3 -6.33 11.00 8.07
CA SER A 3 -6.98 10.47 9.27
C SER A 3 -6.84 11.33 10.51
N ILE A 4 -5.83 12.21 10.61
CA ILE A 4 -5.63 12.99 11.84
C ILE A 4 -6.71 14.07 11.93
N ARG A 5 -7.06 14.44 13.16
CA ARG A 5 -8.11 15.39 13.47
C ARG A 5 -7.55 16.55 14.28
N SER A 6 -7.89 17.78 13.94
CA SER A 6 -7.55 18.96 14.74
C SER A 6 -8.76 19.85 14.94
N GLU A 7 -8.67 20.76 15.91
CA GLU A 7 -9.72 21.77 16.10
C GLU A 7 -9.77 22.77 14.95
N ALA A 8 -8.75 22.83 14.08
CA ALA A 8 -8.67 23.77 12.96
C ALA A 8 -9.00 23.15 11.60
N ASP A 9 -9.04 21.81 11.51
CA ASP A 9 -9.26 21.11 10.25
C ASP A 9 -10.63 21.39 9.62
N LEU A 10 -10.76 21.05 8.34
CA LEU A 10 -12.01 21.12 7.60
C LEU A 10 -12.45 19.71 7.18
N GLY A 11 -12.72 18.85 8.16
CA GLY A 11 -13.26 17.49 7.96
C GLY A 11 -12.23 16.42 7.64
N VAL A 12 -10.97 16.80 7.43
CA VAL A 12 -9.84 15.93 7.07
C VAL A 12 -8.54 16.55 7.56
N GLY A 13 -7.59 15.74 8.01
CA GLY A 13 -6.27 16.25 8.41
C GLY A 13 -5.54 16.94 7.25
N GLU A 14 -4.92 18.10 7.53
CA GLU A 14 -4.30 18.99 6.54
C GLU A 14 -2.81 19.21 6.84
N PHE A 15 -2.01 19.68 5.87
CA PHE A 15 -0.56 19.75 6.07
C PHE A 15 -0.11 20.55 7.30
N LEU A 16 -0.84 21.63 7.65
CA LEU A 16 -0.51 22.44 8.82
C LEU A 16 -0.84 21.75 10.15
N ASP A 17 -1.65 20.69 10.18
CA ASP A 17 -1.87 19.85 11.37
C ASP A 17 -0.65 19.00 11.74
N LEU A 18 0.26 18.77 10.80
CA LEU A 18 1.50 18.04 11.07
C LEU A 18 2.32 18.72 12.17
N LYS A 19 2.22 20.04 12.35
CA LYS A 19 2.91 20.75 13.43
C LYS A 19 2.43 20.29 14.81
N LEU A 20 1.12 20.08 14.99
CA LEU A 20 0.55 19.54 16.23
C LEU A 20 0.94 18.08 16.44
N LEU A 21 0.98 17.29 15.36
CA LEU A 21 1.43 15.91 15.42
C LEU A 21 2.92 15.81 15.79
N VAL A 22 3.76 16.72 15.27
CA VAL A 22 5.18 16.87 15.65
C VAL A 22 5.30 17.26 17.13
N ASP A 23 4.51 18.22 17.61
CA ASP A 23 4.52 18.60 19.03
C ASP A 23 4.14 17.43 19.94
N TRP A 24 3.14 16.64 19.54
CA TRP A 24 2.78 15.42 20.26
C TRP A 24 3.91 14.38 20.22
N ALA A 25 4.53 14.16 19.05
CA ALA A 25 5.65 13.25 18.88
C ALA A 25 6.82 13.60 19.82
N VAL A 26 7.25 14.87 19.82
CA VAL A 26 8.33 15.37 20.70
C VAL A 26 7.99 15.13 22.17
N ARG A 27 6.76 15.45 22.58
CA ARG A 27 6.34 15.29 23.97
C ARG A 27 6.30 13.83 24.42
N SER A 28 5.94 12.93 23.52
CA SER A 28 5.94 11.48 23.73
C SER A 28 7.33 10.85 23.57
N GLY A 29 8.36 11.64 23.20
CA GLY A 29 9.73 11.17 23.02
C GLY A 29 10.04 10.57 21.64
N PHE A 30 9.11 10.62 20.69
CA PHE A 30 9.31 10.17 19.32
C PHE A 30 10.11 11.18 18.49
N HIS A 31 10.85 10.67 17.51
CA HIS A 31 11.69 11.44 16.59
C HIS A 31 11.30 11.26 15.12
N LEU A 32 10.18 10.60 14.84
CA LEU A 32 9.74 10.30 13.48
C LEU A 32 8.22 10.32 13.37
N VAL A 33 7.72 10.91 12.28
CA VAL A 33 6.33 10.83 11.84
C VAL A 33 6.32 10.26 10.42
N GLN A 34 5.61 9.16 10.21
CA GLN A 34 5.44 8.55 8.89
C GLN A 34 4.09 8.93 8.28
N LEU A 35 4.11 9.30 7.00
CA LEU A 35 2.92 9.56 6.20
C LEU A 35 2.78 8.51 5.09
N LEU A 36 1.54 8.20 4.74
CA LEU A 36 1.17 7.55 3.48
C LEU A 36 1.46 8.50 2.31
N PRO A 37 1.35 8.05 1.04
CA PRO A 37 1.52 8.92 -0.10
C PRO A 37 0.57 10.13 -0.01
N ILE A 38 1.09 11.30 -0.36
CA ILE A 38 0.39 12.59 -0.27
C ILE A 38 0.12 13.23 -1.64
N ASN A 39 0.35 12.44 -2.69
CA ASN A 39 0.19 12.87 -4.07
C ASN A 39 -1.28 12.97 -4.47
N ASP A 40 -1.58 13.81 -5.46
CA ASP A 40 -2.94 13.90 -5.99
C ASP A 40 -3.36 12.58 -6.65
N THR A 41 -4.53 12.09 -6.27
CA THR A 41 -5.14 10.83 -6.71
C THR A 41 -6.49 11.05 -7.40
N SER A 42 -6.86 12.30 -7.70
CA SER A 42 -8.17 12.67 -8.24
C SER A 42 -8.38 12.22 -9.70
N VAL A 43 -8.41 10.91 -9.97
CA VAL A 43 -8.53 10.33 -11.31
C VAL A 43 -9.99 10.27 -11.73
N HIS A 44 -10.90 9.92 -10.84
CA HIS A 44 -12.31 9.70 -11.15
C HIS A 44 -13.24 10.83 -10.69
N GLY A 45 -12.76 11.72 -9.82
CA GLY A 45 -13.56 12.77 -9.20
C GLY A 45 -14.56 12.22 -8.17
N MET A 46 -14.28 11.06 -7.57
CA MET A 46 -15.17 10.38 -6.63
C MET A 46 -14.39 9.67 -5.53
N TRP A 47 -15.08 9.10 -4.54
CA TRP A 47 -14.46 8.47 -3.37
C TRP A 47 -13.44 7.34 -3.68
N TRP A 48 -13.44 6.76 -4.89
CA TRP A 48 -12.43 5.78 -5.33
C TRP A 48 -11.02 6.39 -5.31
N ASP A 49 -10.93 7.70 -5.51
CA ASP A 49 -9.68 8.45 -5.49
C ASP A 49 -9.10 8.60 -4.08
N SER A 50 -9.81 8.16 -3.03
CA SER A 50 -9.27 8.15 -1.67
C SER A 50 -8.06 7.21 -1.50
N TYR A 51 -7.85 6.27 -2.43
CA TYR A 51 -6.72 5.33 -2.43
C TYR A 51 -5.37 6.03 -2.73
N PRO A 52 -4.48 6.21 -1.72
CA PRO A 52 -3.31 7.08 -1.86
C PRO A 52 -2.24 6.56 -2.85
N TYR A 53 -2.27 5.28 -3.20
CA TYR A 53 -1.26 4.67 -4.08
C TYR A 53 -1.63 4.78 -5.58
N SER A 54 -2.86 5.20 -5.92
CA SER A 54 -3.28 5.44 -7.31
C SER A 54 -3.06 6.90 -7.73
N SER A 55 -1.80 7.32 -7.80
CA SER A 55 -1.47 8.71 -8.07
C SER A 55 -1.87 9.14 -9.49
N LEU A 56 -2.65 10.23 -9.57
CA LEU A 56 -2.89 11.01 -10.79
C LEU A 56 -1.60 11.68 -11.27
N SER A 57 -0.75 12.13 -10.34
CA SER A 57 0.58 12.63 -10.63
C SER A 57 1.52 12.30 -9.49
N VAL A 58 2.71 11.79 -9.82
CA VAL A 58 3.75 11.52 -8.80
C VAL A 58 4.42 12.78 -8.23
N PHE A 59 4.13 13.96 -8.79
CA PHE A 59 4.73 15.23 -8.39
C PHE A 59 3.76 16.15 -7.65
N ALA A 60 2.49 16.18 -8.08
CA ALA A 60 1.48 17.07 -7.52
C ALA A 60 1.06 16.61 -6.12
N LEU A 61 0.85 17.58 -5.22
CA LEU A 61 0.32 17.35 -3.88
C LEU A 61 -1.21 17.27 -3.94
N HIS A 62 -1.81 16.45 -3.10
CA HIS A 62 -3.26 16.27 -3.10
C HIS A 62 -4.00 17.51 -2.55
N PRO A 63 -4.95 18.11 -3.30
CA PRO A 63 -5.72 19.26 -2.81
C PRO A 63 -6.54 19.00 -1.54
N LEU A 64 -6.80 17.75 -1.20
CA LEU A 64 -7.48 17.35 0.05
C LEU A 64 -6.75 17.89 1.28
N TYR A 65 -5.42 18.02 1.22
CA TYR A 65 -4.59 18.44 2.36
C TYR A 65 -4.39 19.95 2.47
N LEU A 66 -5.07 20.74 1.63
CA LEU A 66 -5.02 22.20 1.66
C LEU A 66 -5.77 22.76 2.88
N ARG A 67 -5.12 23.63 3.65
CA ARG A 67 -5.75 24.49 4.65
C ARG A 67 -6.23 25.79 4.01
N VAL A 68 -7.54 25.91 3.77
CA VAL A 68 -8.12 27.09 3.10
C VAL A 68 -8.03 28.36 3.95
N GLN A 69 -8.03 28.23 5.27
CA GLN A 69 -7.86 29.29 6.25
C GLN A 69 -6.50 29.99 6.12
N ALA A 70 -5.50 29.31 5.55
CA ALA A 70 -4.13 29.79 5.41
C ALA A 70 -3.80 30.23 3.97
N LEU A 71 -4.80 30.40 3.10
CA LEU A 71 -4.61 30.90 1.74
C LEU A 71 -4.36 32.41 1.69
N SER A 72 -4.94 33.17 2.63
CA SER A 72 -4.81 34.62 2.72
C SER A 72 -4.84 35.07 4.18
N GLU A 73 -4.08 36.10 4.52
CA GLU A 73 -4.15 36.78 5.81
C GLU A 73 -5.38 37.70 5.91
N ASN A 74 -5.97 38.10 4.78
CA ASN A 74 -7.07 39.07 4.69
C ASN A 74 -8.38 38.44 4.22
N LEU A 75 -8.75 37.28 4.78
CA LEU A 75 -9.99 36.59 4.43
C LEU A 75 -11.22 37.47 4.72
N PRO A 76 -12.09 37.70 3.72
CA PRO A 76 -13.35 38.41 3.94
C PRO A 76 -14.32 37.63 4.82
N GLU A 77 -15.21 38.33 5.53
CA GLU A 77 -16.10 37.72 6.52
C GLU A 77 -17.10 36.71 5.93
N ASP A 78 -17.52 36.89 4.68
CA ASP A 78 -18.36 35.92 3.95
C ASP A 78 -17.65 34.57 3.81
N ILE A 79 -16.37 34.59 3.45
CA ILE A 79 -15.55 33.37 3.31
C ILE A 79 -15.25 32.76 4.67
N LYS A 80 -14.95 33.55 5.70
CA LYS A 80 -14.74 33.03 7.06
C LYS A 80 -15.99 32.30 7.57
N LYS A 81 -17.17 32.87 7.32
CA LYS A 81 -18.45 32.23 7.68
C LYS A 81 -18.65 30.92 6.92
N GLU A 82 -18.40 30.90 5.62
CA GLU A 82 -18.49 29.69 4.78
C GLU A 82 -17.53 28.59 5.26
N ILE A 83 -16.29 28.93 5.61
CA ILE A 83 -15.34 27.98 6.21
C ILE A 83 -15.88 27.41 7.51
N GLN A 84 -16.45 28.25 8.38
CA GLN A 84 -16.99 27.80 9.66
C GLN A 84 -18.23 26.88 9.47
N GLU A 85 -19.14 27.22 8.56
CA GLU A 85 -20.29 26.38 8.20
C GLU A 85 -19.83 25.02 7.64
N ALA A 86 -18.86 25.04 6.71
CA ALA A 86 -18.30 23.82 6.14
C ALA A 86 -17.60 22.96 7.20
N LYS A 87 -16.91 23.59 8.16
CA LYS A 87 -16.27 22.88 9.27
C LYS A 87 -17.28 22.15 10.14
N GLU A 88 -18.37 22.82 10.51
CA GLU A 88 -19.44 22.22 11.31
C GLU A 88 -20.13 21.07 10.56
N GLN A 89 -20.36 21.23 9.26
CA GLN A 89 -20.97 20.20 8.42
C GLN A 89 -20.05 18.97 8.23
N LEU A 90 -18.75 19.20 8.03
CA LEU A 90 -17.78 18.16 7.68
C LEU A 90 -17.13 17.50 8.89
N ASP A 91 -17.46 17.93 10.12
CA ASP A 91 -16.95 17.32 11.35
C ASP A 91 -17.59 15.95 11.66
N GLY A 92 -17.38 15.00 10.76
CA GLY A 92 -17.95 13.66 10.81
C GLY A 92 -17.08 12.62 11.52
N LYS A 93 -17.67 11.44 11.73
CA LYS A 93 -16.99 10.24 12.26
C LYS A 93 -15.87 9.77 11.32
N ASP A 94 -16.15 9.79 10.02
CA ASP A 94 -15.29 9.39 8.91
C ASP A 94 -15.08 10.60 7.99
N VAL A 95 -14.00 10.58 7.19
CA VAL A 95 -13.74 11.59 6.17
C VAL A 95 -14.78 11.47 5.05
N ASP A 96 -15.56 12.54 4.83
CA ASP A 96 -16.36 12.68 3.62
C ASP A 96 -15.49 13.27 2.50
N TYR A 97 -14.80 12.40 1.76
CA TYR A 97 -13.80 12.78 0.77
C TYR A 97 -14.34 13.74 -0.29
N GLU A 98 -15.50 13.42 -0.86
CA GLU A 98 -16.09 14.13 -1.99
C GLU A 98 -16.56 15.53 -1.56
N THR A 99 -17.33 15.60 -0.47
CA THR A 99 -17.85 16.88 0.04
C THR A 99 -16.71 17.77 0.54
N THR A 100 -15.70 17.19 1.20
CA THR A 100 -14.53 17.93 1.69
C THR A 100 -13.72 18.51 0.53
N MET A 101 -13.43 17.70 -0.50
CA MET A 101 -12.72 18.16 -1.69
C MET A 101 -13.46 19.31 -2.38
N ALA A 102 -14.77 19.15 -2.60
CA ALA A 102 -15.61 20.15 -3.25
C ALA A 102 -15.64 21.46 -2.45
N ALA A 103 -15.83 21.40 -1.14
CA ALA A 103 -15.85 22.58 -0.26
C ALA A 103 -14.52 23.33 -0.30
N LYS A 104 -13.39 22.61 -0.18
CA LYS A 104 -12.05 23.22 -0.20
C LYS A 104 -11.75 23.90 -1.53
N LEU A 105 -12.01 23.24 -2.65
CA LEU A 105 -11.76 23.81 -3.98
C LEU A 105 -12.68 25.00 -4.27
N ALA A 106 -13.94 24.95 -3.85
CA ALA A 106 -14.87 26.06 -4.01
C ALA A 106 -14.42 27.31 -3.22
N ILE A 107 -14.04 27.13 -1.95
CA ILE A 107 -13.52 28.21 -1.10
C ILE A 107 -12.21 28.76 -1.68
N ALA A 108 -11.27 27.87 -2.05
CA ALA A 108 -10.00 28.27 -2.65
C ALA A 108 -10.20 29.06 -3.95
N LYS A 109 -11.20 28.69 -4.78
CA LYS A 109 -11.52 29.40 -6.02
C LYS A 109 -11.98 30.84 -5.76
N LYS A 110 -12.84 31.04 -4.75
CA LYS A 110 -13.29 32.39 -4.34
C LYS A 110 -12.13 33.27 -3.86
N ILE A 111 -11.18 32.70 -3.14
CA ILE A 111 -9.97 33.42 -2.68
C ILE A 111 -9.06 33.72 -3.87
N PHE A 112 -8.84 32.74 -4.74
CA PHE A 112 -8.05 32.89 -5.96
C PHE A 112 -8.55 34.03 -6.84
N GLU A 113 -9.86 34.15 -7.07
CA GLU A 113 -10.42 35.24 -7.91
C GLU A 113 -10.11 36.64 -7.36
N ARG A 114 -9.94 36.77 -6.05
CA ARG A 114 -9.62 38.03 -5.37
C ARG A 114 -8.11 38.32 -5.40
N GLU A 115 -7.27 37.31 -5.26
CA GLU A 115 -5.83 37.49 -4.97
C GLU A 115 -4.87 36.95 -6.03
N LYS A 116 -5.36 36.33 -7.11
CA LYS A 116 -4.51 35.70 -8.14
C LYS A 116 -3.40 36.62 -8.64
N ASN A 117 -3.70 37.90 -8.90
CA ASN A 117 -2.69 38.83 -9.41
C ASN A 117 -1.59 39.12 -8.38
N LEU A 118 -1.95 39.20 -7.09
CA LEU A 118 -1.01 39.43 -6.00
C LEU A 118 -0.08 38.22 -5.83
N ILE A 119 -0.65 37.02 -5.71
CA ILE A 119 0.12 35.80 -5.46
C ILE A 119 0.94 35.41 -6.69
N LEU A 120 0.36 35.41 -7.88
CA LEU A 120 1.06 35.03 -9.10
C LEU A 120 2.18 36.01 -9.48
N SER A 121 2.14 37.27 -9.03
CA SER A 121 3.25 38.23 -9.24
C SER A 121 4.30 38.20 -8.13
N SER A 122 4.07 37.45 -7.04
CA SER A 122 5.02 37.33 -5.94
C SER A 122 6.31 36.63 -6.37
N SER A 123 7.44 37.04 -5.78
CA SER A 123 8.75 36.41 -6.04
C SER A 123 8.78 34.94 -5.61
N SER A 124 8.10 34.59 -4.52
CA SER A 124 7.95 33.21 -4.04
C SER A 124 7.23 32.33 -5.05
N PHE A 125 6.13 32.81 -5.64
CA PHE A 125 5.41 32.06 -6.66
C PHE A 125 6.24 31.93 -7.93
N GLN A 126 6.87 33.01 -8.40
CA GLN A 126 7.68 32.97 -9.63
C GLN A 126 8.86 32.00 -9.50
N LYS A 127 9.51 31.97 -8.33
CA LYS A 127 10.56 30.98 -8.02
C LYS A 127 9.98 29.56 -8.05
N TYR A 128 8.91 29.30 -7.30
CA TYR A 128 8.25 27.99 -7.28
C TYR A 128 7.85 27.54 -8.69
N PHE A 129 7.23 28.41 -9.47
CA PHE A 129 6.83 28.10 -10.83
C PHE A 129 8.04 27.74 -11.70
N SER A 130 9.11 28.54 -11.68
CA SER A 130 10.31 28.28 -12.49
C SER A 130 11.00 26.95 -12.13
N GLU A 131 10.95 26.54 -10.86
CA GLU A 131 11.54 25.29 -10.39
C GLU A 131 10.68 24.06 -10.71
N ASN A 132 9.41 24.24 -11.07
CA ASN A 132 8.43 23.16 -11.19
C ASN A 132 7.67 23.14 -12.52
N GLU A 133 7.90 24.08 -13.44
CA GLU A 133 7.07 24.26 -14.63
C GLU A 133 6.98 23.03 -15.53
N GLU A 134 8.04 22.20 -15.59
CA GLU A 134 8.08 21.00 -16.42
C GLU A 134 7.04 19.94 -16.02
N TRP A 135 6.71 19.80 -14.72
CA TRP A 135 5.62 18.91 -14.28
C TRP A 135 4.32 19.66 -13.98
N LEU A 136 4.42 20.92 -13.54
CA LEU A 136 3.27 21.71 -13.12
C LEU A 136 2.38 22.11 -14.30
N LYS A 137 2.96 22.51 -15.44
CA LYS A 137 2.19 22.82 -16.66
C LYS A 137 1.39 21.60 -17.16
N PRO A 138 2.00 20.42 -17.38
CA PRO A 138 1.23 19.22 -17.75
C PRO A 138 0.16 18.85 -16.73
N TYR A 139 0.45 18.93 -15.43
CA TYR A 139 -0.54 18.63 -14.39
C TYR A 139 -1.78 19.52 -14.48
N ALA A 140 -1.59 20.84 -14.54
CA ALA A 140 -2.72 21.77 -14.62
C ALA A 140 -3.53 21.61 -15.92
N ALA A 141 -2.84 21.35 -17.04
CA ALA A 141 -3.49 21.04 -18.31
C ALA A 141 -4.28 19.73 -18.24
N PHE A 142 -3.72 18.69 -17.60
CA PHE A 142 -4.39 17.42 -17.40
C PHE A 142 -5.65 17.57 -16.56
N CYS A 143 -5.59 18.25 -15.41
CA CYS A 143 -6.78 18.48 -14.57
C CYS A 143 -7.88 19.22 -15.36
N PHE A 144 -7.51 20.25 -16.12
CA PHE A 144 -8.45 20.94 -17.01
C PHE A 144 -9.06 20.01 -18.05
N LEU A 145 -8.26 19.19 -18.74
CA LEU A 145 -8.73 18.29 -19.78
C LEU A 145 -9.61 17.17 -19.21
N ARG A 146 -9.23 16.59 -18.07
CA ARG A 146 -10.04 15.62 -17.33
C ARG A 146 -11.42 16.19 -17.03
N ASP A 147 -11.48 17.39 -16.45
CA ASP A 147 -12.74 18.00 -16.05
C ASP A 147 -13.56 18.43 -17.27
N PHE A 148 -12.91 18.89 -18.35
CA PHE A 148 -13.58 19.28 -19.58
C PHE A 148 -14.21 18.09 -20.33
N PHE A 149 -13.54 16.94 -20.33
CA PHE A 149 -14.05 15.71 -20.96
C PHE A 149 -14.81 14.80 -19.98
N GLU A 150 -14.87 15.16 -18.70
CA GLU A 150 -15.46 14.37 -17.60
C GLU A 150 -14.89 12.94 -17.48
N ILE A 151 -13.64 12.75 -17.92
CA ILE A 151 -12.97 11.45 -17.90
C ILE A 151 -11.44 11.61 -17.91
N SER A 152 -10.72 10.81 -17.11
CA SER A 152 -9.25 10.81 -17.10
C SER A 152 -8.60 9.94 -18.17
N ASP A 153 -9.36 9.02 -18.79
CA ASP A 153 -8.86 8.21 -19.91
C ASP A 153 -8.53 9.13 -21.08
N HIS A 154 -7.26 9.51 -21.15
CA HIS A 154 -6.78 10.49 -22.10
C HIS A 154 -6.93 10.01 -23.54
N SER A 155 -7.08 8.70 -23.81
CA SER A 155 -7.37 8.20 -25.17
C SER A 155 -8.67 8.79 -25.73
N GLN A 156 -9.59 9.22 -24.86
CA GLN A 156 -10.89 9.79 -25.22
C GLN A 156 -10.89 11.31 -25.41
N TRP A 157 -9.74 11.99 -25.23
CA TRP A 157 -9.63 13.46 -25.34
C TRP A 157 -9.45 13.99 -26.78
N GLY A 158 -9.76 13.17 -27.78
CA GLY A 158 -9.65 13.51 -29.20
C GLY A 158 -8.26 14.01 -29.56
N ARG A 159 -8.12 15.29 -29.95
CA ARG A 159 -6.83 15.89 -30.37
C ARG A 159 -5.78 15.95 -29.25
N PHE A 160 -6.18 15.84 -27.98
CA PHE A 160 -5.28 15.85 -26.83
C PHE A 160 -4.93 14.45 -26.32
N SER A 161 -5.40 13.39 -27.00
CA SER A 161 -5.12 12.00 -26.63
C SER A 161 -3.65 11.64 -26.54
N HIS A 162 -2.85 12.30 -27.38
CA HIS A 162 -1.40 12.19 -27.37
C HIS A 162 -0.82 13.52 -26.94
N TYR A 163 0.07 13.45 -25.94
CA TYR A 163 0.79 14.60 -25.43
C TYR A 163 1.64 15.26 -26.52
N SER A 164 1.72 16.59 -26.46
CA SER A 164 2.58 17.41 -27.32
C SER A 164 2.92 18.70 -26.60
N ARG A 165 4.23 19.00 -26.51
CA ARG A 165 4.71 20.25 -25.89
C ARG A 165 4.11 21.48 -26.56
N GLU A 166 3.93 21.47 -27.88
CA GLU A 166 3.30 22.58 -28.61
C GLU A 166 1.84 22.80 -28.21
N LYS A 167 1.05 21.72 -28.13
CA LYS A 167 -0.36 21.80 -27.72
C LYS A 167 -0.48 22.23 -26.26
N LEU A 168 0.41 21.74 -25.39
CA LEU A 168 0.50 22.14 -23.99
C LEU A 168 0.75 23.64 -23.88
N GLU A 169 1.81 24.17 -24.50
CA GLU A 169 2.16 25.59 -24.39
C GLU A 169 1.05 26.49 -24.94
N LYS A 170 0.35 26.08 -26.01
CA LYS A 170 -0.85 26.78 -26.49
C LYS A 170 -1.99 26.76 -25.47
N LEU A 171 -2.25 25.61 -24.84
CA LEU A 171 -3.33 25.45 -23.87
C LEU A 171 -3.07 26.27 -22.58
N VAL A 172 -1.83 26.30 -22.08
CA VAL A 172 -1.47 27.05 -20.87
C VAL A 172 -1.17 28.53 -21.12
N SER A 173 -1.13 28.95 -22.39
CA SER A 173 -0.86 30.35 -22.77
C SER A 173 -1.86 31.34 -22.17
N LYS A 174 -1.40 32.58 -21.98
CA LYS A 174 -2.25 33.69 -21.48
C LYS A 174 -3.39 34.04 -22.43
N ASP A 175 -3.23 33.75 -23.71
CA ASP A 175 -4.23 34.02 -24.75
C ASP A 175 -5.34 32.96 -24.82
N CYS A 176 -5.21 31.85 -24.07
CA CYS A 176 -6.22 30.81 -24.01
C CYS A 176 -7.46 31.25 -23.21
N LEU A 177 -8.66 30.95 -23.71
CA LEU A 177 -9.93 31.23 -23.03
C LEU A 177 -10.00 30.61 -21.62
N HIS A 178 -9.34 29.47 -21.41
CA HIS A 178 -9.37 28.72 -20.17
C HIS A 178 -8.18 28.99 -19.24
N HIS A 179 -7.38 30.04 -19.53
CA HIS A 179 -6.15 30.34 -18.80
C HIS A 179 -6.35 30.46 -17.29
N ASP A 180 -7.43 31.11 -16.84
CA ASP A 180 -7.75 31.27 -15.42
C ASP A 180 -8.07 29.95 -14.70
N ILE A 181 -8.57 28.94 -15.42
CA ILE A 181 -8.81 27.60 -14.85
C ILE A 181 -7.46 26.92 -14.62
N ILE A 182 -6.53 27.03 -15.56
CA ILE A 182 -5.18 26.48 -15.45
C ILE A 182 -4.38 27.18 -14.34
N LEU A 183 -4.45 28.52 -14.26
CA LEU A 183 -3.79 29.29 -13.20
C LEU A 183 -4.28 28.90 -11.79
N PHE A 184 -5.54 28.48 -11.66
CA PHE A 184 -6.08 28.02 -10.38
C PHE A 184 -5.34 26.76 -9.88
N HIS A 185 -5.01 25.81 -10.76
CA HIS A 185 -4.22 24.65 -10.37
C HIS A 185 -2.79 25.03 -9.95
N TYR A 186 -2.15 26.00 -10.61
CA TYR A 186 -0.84 26.51 -10.18
C TYR A 186 -0.91 27.14 -8.79
N TYR A 187 -1.96 27.92 -8.54
CA TYR A 187 -2.21 28.57 -7.25
C TYR A 187 -2.39 27.53 -6.13
N VAL A 188 -3.25 26.52 -6.34
CA VAL A 188 -3.49 25.46 -5.35
C VAL A 188 -2.19 24.70 -5.04
N GLN A 189 -1.45 24.27 -6.05
CA GLN A 189 -0.19 23.55 -5.85
C GLN A 189 0.89 24.40 -5.15
N PHE A 190 0.96 25.70 -5.45
CA PHE A 190 1.84 26.62 -4.73
C PHE A 190 1.50 26.70 -3.23
N HIS A 191 0.22 26.86 -2.88
CA HIS A 191 -0.17 26.92 -1.46
C HIS A 191 0.02 25.59 -0.73
N LEU A 192 -0.26 24.46 -1.37
CA LEU A 192 0.08 23.13 -0.82
C LEU A 192 1.58 23.01 -0.56
N HIS A 193 2.42 23.45 -1.50
CA HIS A 193 3.87 23.48 -1.34
C HIS A 193 4.30 24.34 -0.16
N VAL A 194 3.74 25.55 -0.02
CA VAL A 194 4.07 26.45 1.11
C VAL A 194 3.70 25.80 2.45
N GLN A 195 2.49 25.27 2.57
CA GLN A 195 1.98 24.67 3.81
C GLN A 195 2.76 23.41 4.22
N LEU A 196 3.06 22.53 3.27
CA LEU A 196 3.85 21.34 3.55
C LEU A 196 5.32 21.68 3.84
N SER A 197 5.89 22.66 3.15
CA SER A 197 7.26 23.13 3.43
C SER A 197 7.37 23.72 4.84
N GLU A 198 6.37 24.50 5.27
CA GLU A 198 6.31 25.04 6.63
C GLU A 198 6.27 23.91 7.67
N ALA A 199 5.40 22.92 7.47
CA ALA A 199 5.30 21.77 8.38
C ALA A 199 6.57 20.91 8.40
N ALA A 200 7.19 20.68 7.25
CA ALA A 200 8.44 19.94 7.13
C ALA A 200 9.60 20.65 7.83
N GLU A 201 9.73 21.97 7.64
CA GLU A 201 10.77 22.74 8.32
C GLU A 201 10.54 22.79 9.82
N TYR A 202 9.28 22.92 10.26
CA TYR A 202 8.94 22.82 11.67
C TYR A 202 9.36 21.47 12.29
N ALA A 203 9.11 20.36 11.59
CA ALA A 203 9.53 19.03 12.02
C ALA A 203 11.06 18.95 12.16
N ARG A 204 11.82 19.43 11.16
CA ARG A 204 13.30 19.48 11.20
C ARG A 204 13.80 20.31 12.38
N MET A 205 13.23 21.50 12.60
CA MET A 205 13.58 22.36 13.75
C MET A 205 13.34 21.67 15.10
N LYS A 206 12.35 20.78 15.18
CA LYS A 206 12.02 20.00 16.38
C LYS A 206 12.80 18.69 16.49
N GLY A 207 13.69 18.39 15.53
CA GLY A 207 14.43 17.12 15.49
C GLY A 207 13.54 15.91 15.17
N VAL A 208 12.40 16.12 14.50
CA VAL A 208 11.48 15.07 14.07
C VAL A 208 11.61 14.85 12.57
N ILE A 209 11.89 13.60 12.19
CA ILE A 209 11.95 13.16 10.80
C ILE A 209 10.53 13.03 10.26
N LEU A 210 10.24 13.69 9.14
CA LEU A 210 9.10 13.32 8.30
C LEU A 210 9.53 12.23 7.32
N LYS A 211 8.91 11.07 7.44
CA LYS A 211 9.10 9.91 6.56
C LYS A 211 7.92 9.78 5.60
N GLY A 212 8.18 9.95 4.31
CA GLY A 212 7.16 9.77 3.27
C GLY A 212 7.00 8.31 2.85
N ASP A 213 6.14 8.09 1.87
CA ASP A 213 5.90 6.80 1.24
C ASP A 213 5.84 6.98 -0.29
N LEU A 214 6.54 6.13 -1.02
CA LEU A 214 6.77 6.21 -2.45
C LEU A 214 6.10 4.99 -3.12
N PRO A 215 4.90 5.15 -3.68
CA PRO A 215 4.21 4.07 -4.41
C PRO A 215 5.05 3.51 -5.55
N ILE A 216 5.03 2.19 -5.74
CA ILE A 216 5.71 1.56 -6.89
C ILE A 216 5.02 1.87 -8.21
N GLY A 217 3.72 2.19 -8.21
CA GLY A 217 2.93 2.39 -9.43
C GLY A 217 2.49 3.83 -9.66
N VAL A 218 1.83 4.04 -10.80
CA VAL A 218 1.06 5.25 -11.13
C VAL A 218 -0.28 4.82 -11.71
N ASP A 219 -1.31 5.66 -11.60
CA ASP A 219 -2.57 5.36 -12.27
C ASP A 219 -2.37 5.26 -13.79
N ARG A 220 -3.10 4.35 -14.44
CA ARG A 220 -3.08 4.18 -15.90
C ARG A 220 -3.49 5.45 -16.63
N ASN A 221 -4.39 6.23 -16.05
CA ASN A 221 -4.93 7.46 -16.57
C ASN A 221 -4.34 8.65 -15.79
N SER A 222 -3.02 8.67 -15.63
CA SER A 222 -2.28 9.70 -14.90
C SER A 222 -1.66 10.73 -15.85
N VAL A 223 -1.22 11.86 -15.28
CA VAL A 223 -0.37 12.84 -15.98
C VAL A 223 0.89 12.16 -16.51
N ASP A 224 1.47 11.26 -15.72
CA ASP A 224 2.73 10.59 -16.04
C ASP A 224 2.58 9.66 -17.26
N THR A 225 1.50 8.87 -17.35
CA THR A 225 1.24 8.02 -18.52
C THR A 225 0.81 8.81 -19.75
N TRP A 226 0.17 9.98 -19.57
CA TRP A 226 -0.16 10.86 -20.68
C TRP A 226 1.07 11.54 -21.28
N VAL A 227 1.97 12.08 -20.45
CA VAL A 227 3.16 12.83 -20.88
C VAL A 227 4.27 11.89 -21.36
N TYR A 228 4.47 10.75 -20.68
CA TYR A 228 5.58 9.84 -20.92
C TYR A 228 5.12 8.40 -21.21
N PRO A 229 4.20 8.16 -22.17
CA PRO A 229 3.61 6.83 -22.39
C PRO A 229 4.64 5.74 -22.75
N ASN A 230 5.78 6.11 -23.34
CA ASN A 230 6.87 5.18 -23.69
C ASN A 230 7.59 4.59 -22.46
N LEU A 231 7.51 5.25 -21.31
CA LEU A 231 8.09 4.77 -20.05
C LEU A 231 7.25 3.66 -19.39
N PHE A 232 6.04 3.40 -19.90
CA PHE A 232 5.08 2.46 -19.32
C PHE A 232 4.61 1.44 -20.36
N ARG A 233 4.35 0.20 -19.93
CA ARG A 233 3.79 -0.86 -20.76
C ARG A 233 2.28 -0.90 -20.59
N MET A 234 1.60 -0.05 -21.37
CA MET A 234 0.16 0.20 -21.28
C MET A 234 -0.72 -1.03 -21.60
N ASN A 235 -0.19 -2.10 -22.18
CA ASN A 235 -0.90 -3.36 -22.42
C ASN A 235 -0.79 -4.37 -21.26
N THR A 236 -0.22 -3.96 -20.13
CA THR A 236 -0.02 -4.81 -18.96
C THR A 236 -0.51 -4.11 -17.70
N SER A 237 -0.65 -4.87 -16.63
CA SER A 237 -0.94 -4.41 -15.28
C SER A 237 0.03 -5.02 -14.28
N THR A 238 0.27 -4.30 -13.21
CA THR A 238 1.07 -4.72 -12.06
C THR A 238 0.17 -5.38 -11.03
N GLY A 239 0.69 -6.37 -10.32
CA GLY A 239 -0.05 -7.03 -9.24
C GLY A 239 0.84 -7.81 -8.30
N ALA A 240 0.26 -8.82 -7.67
CA ALA A 240 0.96 -9.81 -6.87
C ALA A 240 0.46 -11.22 -7.20
N PRO A 241 1.33 -12.25 -7.16
CA PRO A 241 0.88 -13.63 -7.21
C PRO A 241 0.00 -13.95 -5.98
N PRO A 242 -0.71 -15.08 -5.98
CA PRO A 242 -1.41 -15.55 -4.79
C PRO A 242 -0.53 -15.62 -3.55
N ASP A 243 -1.09 -15.23 -2.42
CA ASP A 243 -0.46 -15.30 -1.10
C ASP A 243 -1.46 -15.77 -0.03
N TYR A 244 -1.06 -15.65 1.25
CA TYR A 244 -1.90 -16.02 2.38
C TYR A 244 -3.19 -15.16 2.48
N PHE A 245 -3.16 -13.92 2.00
CA PHE A 245 -4.27 -12.97 2.09
C PHE A 245 -5.24 -13.13 0.92
N ASP A 246 -4.74 -13.39 -0.29
CA ASP A 246 -5.57 -13.58 -1.48
C ASP A 246 -5.09 -14.77 -2.34
N LYS A 247 -5.89 -15.85 -2.33
CA LYS A 247 -5.66 -17.06 -3.13
C LYS A 247 -5.74 -16.82 -4.64
N ASN A 248 -6.37 -15.73 -5.08
CA ASN A 248 -6.47 -15.36 -6.48
C ASN A 248 -5.35 -14.42 -6.93
N GLY A 249 -4.49 -13.98 -6.00
CA GLY A 249 -3.53 -12.90 -6.24
C GLY A 249 -4.22 -11.57 -6.55
N GLN A 250 -3.43 -10.51 -6.55
CA GLN A 250 -3.96 -9.15 -6.66
C GLN A 250 -3.63 -8.55 -8.03
N ASN A 251 -4.56 -7.76 -8.57
CA ASN A 251 -4.33 -6.92 -9.74
C ASN A 251 -4.51 -5.46 -9.31
N TRP A 252 -3.40 -4.73 -9.22
CA TRP A 252 -3.41 -3.33 -8.78
C TRP A 252 -3.76 -2.35 -9.91
N GLY A 253 -3.82 -2.81 -11.16
CA GLY A 253 -4.27 -2.02 -12.31
C GLY A 253 -3.24 -1.04 -12.91
N PHE A 254 -2.10 -0.82 -12.24
CA PHE A 254 -1.04 0.06 -12.70
C PHE A 254 -0.24 -0.53 -13.87
N PRO A 255 0.11 0.23 -14.93
CA PRO A 255 0.97 -0.29 -15.99
C PRO A 255 2.37 -0.63 -15.46
N THR A 256 3.01 -1.68 -15.98
CA THR A 256 4.40 -1.99 -15.61
C THR A 256 5.37 -1.01 -16.28
N TYR A 257 6.57 -0.85 -15.72
CA TYR A 257 7.57 0.05 -16.28
C TYR A 257 8.29 -0.53 -17.49
N ASN A 258 8.62 0.35 -18.43
CA ASN A 258 9.60 0.10 -19.48
C ASN A 258 11.00 0.51 -18.99
N TRP A 259 11.59 -0.31 -18.10
CA TRP A 259 12.90 -0.05 -17.52
C TRP A 259 14.03 0.09 -18.55
N GLU A 260 13.90 -0.54 -19.72
CA GLU A 260 14.86 -0.40 -20.80
C GLU A 260 14.85 1.03 -21.35
N GLU A 261 13.67 1.55 -21.67
CA GLU A 261 13.48 2.92 -22.13
C GLU A 261 13.95 3.94 -21.08
N MET A 262 13.52 3.76 -19.81
CA MET A 262 13.94 4.62 -18.71
C MET A 262 15.47 4.63 -18.53
N SER A 263 16.15 3.52 -18.83
CA SER A 263 17.62 3.47 -18.66
C SER A 263 18.37 4.33 -19.69
N LYS A 264 17.74 4.74 -20.80
CA LYS A 264 18.39 5.52 -21.87
C LYS A 264 18.74 6.96 -21.46
N ASP A 265 18.02 7.53 -20.51
CA ASP A 265 18.29 8.86 -19.94
C ASP A 265 18.78 8.80 -18.47
N ASN A 266 19.28 7.62 -18.09
CA ASN A 266 19.73 7.29 -16.74
C ASN A 266 18.60 7.43 -15.70
N TYR A 267 17.35 7.08 -16.06
CA TYR A 267 16.19 7.08 -15.18
C TYR A 267 15.72 8.48 -14.76
N ALA A 268 15.73 9.45 -15.68
CA ALA A 268 15.47 10.86 -15.37
C ALA A 268 14.13 11.10 -14.67
N TRP A 269 13.06 10.39 -15.07
CA TRP A 269 11.75 10.47 -14.43
C TRP A 269 11.78 10.07 -12.94
N TRP A 270 12.45 8.95 -12.61
CA TRP A 270 12.61 8.48 -11.23
C TRP A 270 13.48 9.42 -10.39
N ARG A 271 14.57 9.94 -10.95
CA ARG A 271 15.42 10.91 -10.25
C ARG A 271 14.62 12.17 -9.91
N ALA A 272 13.86 12.70 -10.89
CA ALA A 272 13.02 13.88 -10.68
C ALA A 272 11.94 13.63 -9.60
N ARG A 273 11.32 12.46 -9.60
CA ARG A 273 10.34 12.04 -8.59
C ARG A 273 10.92 12.09 -7.18
N LEU A 274 12.13 11.55 -6.98
CA LEU A 274 12.82 11.57 -5.69
C LEU A 274 13.31 12.97 -5.30
N THR A 275 13.82 13.75 -6.25
CA THR A 275 14.21 15.16 -6.00
C THR A 275 13.02 15.97 -5.51
N GLN A 276 11.84 15.79 -6.10
CA GLN A 276 10.62 16.48 -5.66
C GLN A 276 10.20 16.05 -4.25
N MET A 277 10.21 14.75 -3.97
CA MET A 277 9.87 14.20 -2.65
C MET A 277 10.83 14.70 -1.56
N GLY A 278 12.12 14.81 -1.88
CA GLY A 278 13.18 15.28 -0.97
C GLY A 278 13.04 16.73 -0.51
N LYS A 279 12.16 17.53 -1.13
CA LYS A 279 11.85 18.89 -0.64
C LYS A 279 11.19 18.85 0.74
N TYR A 280 10.41 17.81 1.03
CA TYR A 280 9.56 17.73 2.22
C TYR A 280 10.00 16.66 3.22
N PHE A 281 10.55 15.54 2.72
CA PHE A 281 10.85 14.38 3.55
C PHE A 281 12.36 14.21 3.78
N THR A 282 12.71 13.55 4.90
CA THR A 282 14.11 13.18 5.23
C THR A 282 14.33 11.67 5.14
N ALA A 283 13.26 10.90 5.12
CA ALA A 283 13.26 9.47 4.89
C ALA A 283 12.06 9.08 4.04
N TYR A 284 12.09 7.92 3.41
CA TYR A 284 10.95 7.41 2.67
C TYR A 284 10.84 5.90 2.74
N ARG A 285 9.61 5.39 2.68
CA ARG A 285 9.33 4.00 2.33
C ARG A 285 9.31 3.88 0.81
N ILE A 286 10.03 2.90 0.27
CA ILE A 286 9.82 2.40 -1.08
C ILE A 286 8.78 1.29 -0.96
N ASP A 287 7.56 1.60 -1.40
CA ASP A 287 6.50 0.61 -1.52
C ASP A 287 6.94 -0.48 -2.51
N HIS A 288 6.73 -1.75 -2.13
CA HIS A 288 7.05 -2.91 -2.94
C HIS A 288 8.44 -2.85 -3.59
N ILE A 289 9.50 -2.77 -2.78
CA ILE A 289 10.89 -2.64 -3.29
C ILE A 289 11.28 -3.78 -4.25
N LEU A 290 10.59 -4.91 -4.13
CA LEU A 290 10.70 -6.04 -5.05
C LEU A 290 10.54 -5.60 -6.51
N GLY A 291 9.73 -4.58 -6.82
CA GLY A 291 9.54 -4.03 -8.17
C GLY A 291 10.82 -3.59 -8.91
N PHE A 292 11.90 -3.27 -8.17
CA PHE A 292 13.22 -2.95 -8.73
C PHE A 292 14.06 -4.19 -9.07
N PHE A 293 13.73 -5.34 -8.48
CA PHE A 293 14.27 -6.65 -8.81
C PHE A 293 13.46 -7.28 -9.93
N ARG A 294 12.14 -7.36 -9.71
CA ARG A 294 11.14 -7.99 -10.55
C ARG A 294 9.75 -7.45 -10.21
N ILE A 295 8.84 -7.44 -11.17
CA ILE A 295 7.44 -7.11 -10.92
C ILE A 295 6.54 -8.24 -11.42
N TRP A 296 5.44 -8.52 -10.70
CA TRP A 296 4.41 -9.43 -11.21
C TRP A 296 3.58 -8.70 -12.25
N GLU A 297 3.73 -9.15 -13.50
CA GLU A 297 3.13 -8.59 -14.69
C GLU A 297 1.94 -9.44 -15.14
N LEU A 298 0.80 -8.79 -15.27
CA LEU A 298 -0.47 -9.34 -15.70
C LEU A 298 -0.83 -8.77 -17.07
N PRO A 299 -1.45 -9.55 -17.98
CA PRO A 299 -2.11 -8.99 -19.16
C PRO A 299 -3.21 -8.00 -18.77
N ASP A 300 -3.39 -6.93 -19.54
CA ASP A 300 -4.38 -5.88 -19.25
C ASP A 300 -5.82 -6.41 -19.09
N HIS A 301 -6.18 -7.48 -19.82
CA HIS A 301 -7.52 -8.07 -19.81
C HIS A 301 -7.84 -8.90 -18.55
N THR A 302 -6.87 -9.09 -17.66
CA THR A 302 -7.08 -9.77 -16.37
C THR A 302 -7.75 -8.83 -15.37
N MET A 303 -8.53 -9.42 -14.47
CA MET A 303 -9.24 -8.79 -13.35
C MET A 303 -8.71 -9.33 -12.01
N THR A 304 -8.08 -10.50 -12.01
CA THR A 304 -7.45 -11.14 -10.85
C THR A 304 -5.93 -11.28 -11.03
N GLY A 305 -5.18 -11.61 -9.97
CA GLY A 305 -3.71 -11.68 -10.01
C GLY A 305 -3.11 -13.04 -10.38
N LEU A 306 -3.91 -14.09 -10.62
CA LEU A 306 -3.39 -15.47 -10.73
C LEU A 306 -2.58 -15.73 -12.00
N ILE A 307 -3.01 -15.18 -13.14
CA ILE A 307 -2.41 -15.44 -14.46
C ILE A 307 -1.45 -14.32 -14.82
N GLY A 308 -0.30 -14.33 -14.15
CA GLY A 308 0.79 -13.38 -14.37
C GLY A 308 2.14 -14.07 -14.48
N LYS A 309 3.17 -13.26 -14.70
CA LYS A 309 4.57 -13.69 -14.71
C LYS A 309 5.46 -12.62 -14.09
N PHE A 310 6.61 -13.01 -13.55
CA PHE A 310 7.62 -12.03 -13.14
C PHE A 310 8.30 -11.39 -14.36
N ARG A 311 8.55 -10.08 -14.29
CA ARG A 311 9.35 -9.32 -15.28
C ARG A 311 10.42 -8.48 -14.56
N PRO A 312 11.70 -8.56 -14.97
CA PRO A 312 12.23 -9.49 -15.95
C PRO A 312 12.24 -10.94 -15.42
N SER A 313 12.26 -11.91 -16.32
CA SER A 313 12.43 -13.33 -15.99
C SER A 313 13.07 -14.08 -17.15
N ILE A 314 13.75 -15.18 -16.82
CA ILE A 314 14.24 -16.17 -17.76
C ILE A 314 13.11 -17.20 -17.94
N PRO A 315 12.49 -17.29 -19.13
CA PRO A 315 11.39 -18.21 -19.40
C PRO A 315 11.87 -19.66 -19.49
N LEU A 316 10.91 -20.58 -19.51
CA LEU A 316 11.13 -21.94 -20.01
C LEU A 316 11.04 -21.91 -21.53
N SER A 317 12.07 -22.39 -22.23
CA SER A 317 12.04 -22.44 -23.70
C SER A 317 11.30 -23.68 -24.19
N GLN A 318 10.71 -23.61 -25.38
CA GLN A 318 10.10 -24.77 -26.03
C GLN A 318 11.11 -25.93 -26.14
N GLU A 319 12.34 -25.64 -26.56
CA GLU A 319 13.39 -26.65 -26.73
C GLU A 319 13.80 -27.30 -25.40
N GLU A 320 13.75 -26.56 -24.29
CA GLU A 320 13.97 -27.09 -22.95
C GLU A 320 12.87 -28.07 -22.55
N LEU A 321 11.61 -27.70 -22.75
CA LEU A 321 10.46 -28.52 -22.44
C LEU A 321 10.42 -29.81 -23.28
N GLU A 322 10.68 -29.71 -24.59
CA GLU A 322 10.70 -30.87 -25.50
C GLU A 322 11.77 -31.90 -25.11
N ARG A 323 12.95 -31.45 -24.66
CA ARG A 323 14.02 -32.33 -24.19
C ARG A 323 13.63 -33.13 -22.95
N GLU A 324 12.75 -32.59 -22.12
CA GLU A 324 12.21 -33.24 -20.93
C GLU A 324 10.96 -34.09 -21.25
N GLY A 325 10.58 -34.21 -22.53
CA GLY A 325 9.43 -34.99 -22.98
C GLY A 325 8.10 -34.23 -22.91
N ILE A 326 8.11 -32.90 -22.72
CA ILE A 326 6.92 -32.05 -22.71
C ILE A 326 6.73 -31.41 -24.09
N TRP A 327 5.64 -31.74 -24.79
CA TRP A 327 5.44 -31.32 -26.19
C TRP A 327 4.04 -30.79 -26.51
N ASP A 328 3.00 -31.13 -25.72
CA ASP A 328 1.62 -30.69 -25.97
C ASP A 328 1.36 -29.29 -25.36
N PHE A 329 1.99 -28.28 -25.95
CA PHE A 329 1.95 -26.90 -25.44
C PHE A 329 0.56 -26.27 -25.46
N ASP A 330 -0.28 -26.66 -26.42
CA ASP A 330 -1.66 -26.18 -26.50
C ASP A 330 -2.49 -26.76 -25.36
N ARG A 331 -2.37 -28.07 -25.06
CA ARG A 331 -3.01 -28.68 -23.88
C ARG A 331 -2.57 -28.05 -22.56
N LEU A 332 -1.32 -27.62 -22.46
CA LEU A 332 -0.77 -27.04 -21.22
C LEU A 332 -1.10 -25.55 -21.07
N SER A 333 -1.32 -24.83 -22.17
CA SER A 333 -1.48 -23.37 -22.17
C SER A 333 -2.91 -22.89 -22.45
N CYS A 334 -3.78 -23.75 -22.95
CA CYS A 334 -5.20 -23.46 -23.15
C CYS A 334 -6.05 -24.02 -22.01
N PRO A 335 -7.18 -23.37 -21.66
CA PRO A 335 -8.08 -23.85 -20.61
C PRO A 335 -8.48 -25.31 -20.81
N TYR A 336 -8.20 -26.16 -19.81
CA TYR A 336 -8.56 -27.57 -19.87
C TYR A 336 -9.98 -27.80 -19.35
N ILE A 337 -10.97 -27.75 -20.25
CA ILE A 337 -12.39 -27.83 -19.89
C ILE A 337 -12.99 -29.13 -20.40
N ARG A 338 -13.28 -30.05 -19.48
CA ARG A 338 -13.99 -31.31 -19.75
C ARG A 338 -15.47 -31.20 -19.41
N GLN A 339 -16.30 -32.01 -20.07
CA GLN A 339 -17.73 -32.08 -19.78
C GLN A 339 -18.01 -32.41 -18.31
N GLU A 340 -17.25 -33.33 -17.71
CA GLU A 340 -17.43 -33.75 -16.31
C GLU A 340 -17.22 -32.57 -15.35
N LEU A 341 -16.21 -31.73 -15.64
CA LEU A 341 -15.92 -30.52 -14.86
C LEU A 341 -17.05 -29.49 -14.96
N LEU A 342 -17.65 -29.33 -16.14
CA LEU A 342 -18.81 -28.45 -16.31
C LEU A 342 -20.03 -28.95 -15.53
N GLN A 343 -20.28 -30.27 -15.56
CA GLN A 343 -21.36 -30.90 -14.84
C GLN A 343 -21.19 -30.78 -13.32
N GLU A 344 -19.96 -30.96 -12.83
CA GLU A 344 -19.62 -30.81 -11.42
C GLU A 344 -19.80 -29.36 -10.95
N LYS A 345 -19.23 -28.39 -11.67
CA LYS A 345 -19.21 -26.98 -11.26
C LYS A 345 -20.57 -26.29 -11.38
N PHE A 346 -21.35 -26.59 -12.45
CA PHE A 346 -22.60 -25.89 -12.75
C PHE A 346 -23.88 -26.73 -12.57
N GLY A 347 -23.75 -28.00 -12.19
CA GLY A 347 -24.90 -28.88 -11.95
C GLY A 347 -25.87 -28.90 -13.13
N THR A 348 -27.17 -28.73 -12.88
CA THR A 348 -28.21 -28.76 -13.92
C THR A 348 -28.10 -27.66 -14.97
N SER A 349 -27.37 -26.57 -14.67
CA SER A 349 -27.22 -25.42 -15.57
C SER A 349 -26.04 -25.54 -16.52
N TRP A 350 -25.26 -26.63 -16.46
CA TRP A 350 -24.03 -26.77 -17.26
C TRP A 350 -24.25 -26.65 -18.77
N THR A 351 -25.35 -27.20 -19.31
CA THR A 351 -25.67 -27.11 -20.74
C THR A 351 -25.95 -25.69 -21.18
N TYR A 352 -26.62 -24.90 -20.33
CA TYR A 352 -26.87 -23.49 -20.56
C TYR A 352 -25.57 -22.69 -20.54
N ILE A 353 -24.67 -22.97 -19.59
CA ILE A 353 -23.36 -22.32 -19.55
C ILE A 353 -22.55 -22.67 -20.80
N ALA A 354 -22.50 -23.96 -21.17
CA ALA A 354 -21.80 -24.41 -22.36
C ALA A 354 -22.34 -23.71 -23.62
N SER A 355 -23.66 -23.61 -23.82
CA SER A 355 -24.23 -22.97 -25.01
C SER A 355 -24.00 -21.46 -25.10
N ASN A 356 -23.79 -20.78 -23.97
CA ASN A 356 -23.64 -19.33 -23.96
C ASN A 356 -22.18 -18.88 -23.93
N PHE A 357 -21.28 -19.62 -23.27
CA PHE A 357 -19.90 -19.20 -23.01
C PHE A 357 -18.84 -20.06 -23.72
N LEU A 358 -19.20 -21.28 -24.15
CA LEU A 358 -18.24 -22.25 -24.64
C LEU A 358 -18.65 -22.77 -26.03
N SER A 359 -17.71 -23.45 -26.68
CA SER A 359 -17.93 -24.28 -27.87
C SER A 359 -17.27 -25.64 -27.68
N GLU A 360 -17.92 -26.71 -28.13
CA GLU A 360 -17.34 -28.05 -28.09
C GLU A 360 -16.33 -28.20 -29.24
N CYS A 361 -15.03 -28.22 -28.90
CA CYS A 361 -13.96 -28.32 -29.88
C CYS A 361 -13.62 -29.77 -30.25
N GLN A 362 -13.80 -30.70 -29.30
CA GLN A 362 -13.71 -32.15 -29.47
C GLN A 362 -14.73 -32.81 -28.56
N LYS A 363 -15.08 -34.08 -28.81
CA LYS A 363 -16.07 -34.80 -28.01
C LYS A 363 -15.76 -34.70 -26.52
N GLY A 364 -16.63 -34.03 -25.76
CA GLY A 364 -16.49 -33.83 -24.31
C GLY A 364 -15.43 -32.81 -23.88
N ARG A 365 -14.86 -32.03 -24.81
CA ARG A 365 -13.92 -30.93 -24.54
C ARG A 365 -14.46 -29.60 -25.06
N TYR A 366 -14.27 -28.57 -24.26
CA TYR A 366 -14.81 -27.24 -24.52
C TYR A 366 -13.72 -26.18 -24.53
N GLU A 367 -13.94 -25.14 -25.31
CA GLU A 367 -13.13 -23.91 -25.34
C GLU A 367 -14.04 -22.69 -25.18
N PHE A 368 -13.49 -21.58 -24.69
CA PHE A 368 -14.24 -20.34 -24.58
C PHE A 368 -14.50 -19.73 -25.96
N ASN A 369 -15.71 -19.19 -26.14
CA ASN A 369 -16.03 -18.42 -27.33
C ASN A 369 -15.21 -17.13 -27.37
N GLU A 370 -14.98 -16.58 -28.57
CA GLU A 370 -14.17 -15.36 -28.78
C GLU A 370 -14.62 -14.15 -27.97
N ASP A 371 -15.92 -14.07 -27.66
CA ASP A 371 -16.52 -12.99 -26.87
C ASP A 371 -16.44 -13.22 -25.35
N CYS A 372 -15.77 -14.29 -24.89
CA CYS A 372 -15.58 -14.62 -23.47
C CYS A 372 -14.28 -15.41 -23.19
N ASN A 373 -13.26 -15.29 -24.04
CA ASN A 373 -11.94 -15.91 -23.83
C ASN A 373 -10.98 -15.11 -22.94
N THR A 374 -11.46 -14.07 -22.23
CA THR A 374 -10.69 -13.32 -21.23
C THR A 374 -11.54 -12.95 -20.02
N GLU A 375 -10.92 -12.66 -18.87
CA GLU A 375 -11.63 -12.27 -17.65
C GLU A 375 -12.51 -11.02 -17.84
N ARG A 376 -12.00 -9.97 -18.48
CA ARG A 376 -12.80 -8.78 -18.82
C ARG A 376 -13.99 -9.07 -19.75
N LYS A 377 -13.79 -9.93 -20.74
CA LYS A 377 -14.87 -10.34 -21.67
C LYS A 377 -15.94 -11.15 -20.95
N ILE A 378 -15.55 -12.12 -20.11
CA ILE A 378 -16.45 -12.88 -19.25
C ILE A 378 -17.23 -11.95 -18.33
N ALA A 379 -16.56 -11.05 -17.62
CA ALA A 379 -17.22 -10.11 -16.69
C ALA A 379 -18.24 -9.21 -17.42
N SER A 380 -17.88 -8.70 -18.60
CA SER A 380 -18.78 -7.90 -19.44
C SER A 380 -19.99 -8.71 -19.91
N LYS A 381 -19.77 -9.95 -20.35
CA LYS A 381 -20.82 -10.83 -20.84
C LYS A 381 -21.76 -11.24 -19.71
N VAL A 382 -21.23 -11.68 -18.56
CA VAL A 382 -22.03 -12.09 -17.38
C VAL A 382 -22.98 -10.97 -16.93
N LYS A 383 -22.56 -9.71 -16.95
CA LYS A 383 -23.45 -8.56 -16.63
C LYS A 383 -24.68 -8.48 -17.52
N THR A 384 -24.60 -8.91 -18.78
CA THR A 384 -25.77 -8.93 -19.70
C THR A 384 -26.81 -10.01 -19.34
N PHE A 385 -26.44 -10.95 -18.46
CA PHE A 385 -27.33 -12.01 -17.96
C PHE A 385 -27.87 -11.72 -16.55
N ALA A 386 -27.53 -10.58 -15.95
CA ALA A 386 -27.99 -10.19 -14.63
C ALA A 386 -29.54 -10.19 -14.55
N GLY A 387 -30.08 -10.78 -13.49
CA GLY A 387 -31.54 -10.85 -13.25
C GLY A 387 -32.28 -12.04 -13.88
N LYS A 388 -31.58 -12.97 -14.57
CA LYS A 388 -32.22 -14.20 -15.07
C LYS A 388 -32.36 -15.26 -13.97
N PRO A 389 -33.56 -15.84 -13.74
CA PRO A 389 -33.82 -16.75 -12.60
C PRO A 389 -33.13 -18.11 -12.68
N MET A 390 -32.55 -18.48 -13.83
CA MET A 390 -31.88 -19.79 -14.03
C MET A 390 -30.38 -19.79 -13.73
N LEU A 391 -29.81 -18.65 -13.34
CA LEU A 391 -28.39 -18.51 -13.04
C LEU A 391 -28.18 -18.27 -11.55
N GLU A 392 -27.09 -18.79 -11.02
CA GLU A 392 -26.62 -18.47 -9.68
C GLU A 392 -26.31 -16.96 -9.55
N ARG A 393 -25.97 -16.50 -8.34
CA ARG A 393 -25.54 -15.11 -8.12
C ARG A 393 -24.44 -14.75 -9.14
N GLU A 394 -24.59 -13.59 -9.78
CA GLU A 394 -23.71 -13.09 -10.85
C GLU A 394 -22.21 -13.26 -10.54
N GLU A 395 -21.84 -12.93 -9.31
CA GLU A 395 -20.47 -13.04 -8.81
C GLU A 395 -19.96 -14.48 -8.74
N LYS A 396 -20.79 -15.42 -8.28
CA LYS A 396 -20.42 -16.84 -8.23
C LYS A 396 -20.18 -17.39 -9.64
N LEU A 397 -21.12 -17.11 -10.57
CA LEU A 397 -20.97 -17.51 -11.97
C LEU A 397 -19.69 -16.94 -12.60
N ARG A 398 -19.40 -15.66 -12.36
CA ARG A 398 -18.17 -15.01 -12.84
C ARG A 398 -16.93 -15.72 -12.31
N ASN A 399 -16.87 -15.99 -11.02
CA ASN A 399 -15.73 -16.64 -10.38
C ASN A 399 -15.55 -18.08 -10.91
N ASP A 400 -16.66 -18.83 -11.05
CA ASP A 400 -16.65 -20.18 -11.60
C ASP A 400 -16.15 -20.23 -13.06
N LEU A 401 -16.53 -19.25 -13.89
CA LEU A 401 -16.02 -19.12 -15.25
C LEU A 401 -14.54 -18.70 -15.27
N PHE A 402 -14.10 -17.85 -14.34
CA PHE A 402 -12.68 -17.52 -14.19
C PHE A 402 -11.86 -18.77 -13.82
N ASP A 403 -12.32 -19.60 -12.91
CA ASP A 403 -11.63 -20.85 -12.54
C ASP A 403 -11.41 -21.76 -13.75
N LEU A 404 -12.42 -21.89 -14.63
CA LEU A 404 -12.29 -22.65 -15.87
C LEU A 404 -11.24 -22.04 -16.80
N LEU A 405 -11.26 -20.72 -16.99
CA LEU A 405 -10.30 -20.00 -17.83
C LEU A 405 -8.86 -20.18 -17.30
N LYS A 406 -8.71 -20.24 -15.98
CA LYS A 406 -7.42 -20.37 -15.28
C LYS A 406 -6.94 -21.82 -15.15
N ASN A 407 -7.69 -22.81 -15.65
CA ASN A 407 -7.34 -24.23 -15.57
C ASN A 407 -6.27 -24.61 -16.62
N ILE A 408 -5.08 -24.02 -16.48
CA ILE A 408 -3.90 -24.19 -17.34
C ILE A 408 -2.69 -24.60 -16.48
N VAL A 409 -1.62 -25.07 -17.13
CA VAL A 409 -0.37 -25.46 -16.45
C VAL A 409 0.76 -24.48 -16.77
N LEU A 410 0.84 -24.04 -18.02
CA LEU A 410 1.82 -23.09 -18.51
C LEU A 410 1.12 -21.84 -19.07
N ILE A 411 1.73 -20.68 -18.88
CA ILE A 411 1.36 -19.43 -19.51
C ILE A 411 2.28 -19.27 -20.71
N ARG A 412 1.72 -19.17 -21.91
CA ARG A 412 2.49 -18.88 -23.13
C ARG A 412 2.80 -17.39 -23.22
N ASP A 413 4.03 -17.06 -23.61
CA ASP A 413 4.41 -15.66 -23.79
C ASP A 413 3.65 -15.02 -24.98
N PRO A 414 3.07 -13.82 -24.80
CA PRO A 414 2.33 -13.15 -25.87
C PRO A 414 3.24 -12.54 -26.96
N GLU A 415 4.51 -12.28 -26.66
CA GLU A 415 5.49 -11.68 -27.57
C GLU A 415 6.34 -12.75 -28.30
N ASP A 416 6.47 -13.95 -27.73
CA ASP A 416 7.27 -15.05 -28.28
C ASP A 416 6.66 -16.42 -27.96
N SER A 417 5.98 -17.02 -28.95
CA SER A 417 5.20 -18.26 -28.77
C SER A 417 6.00 -19.50 -28.37
N ARG A 418 7.35 -19.42 -28.37
CA ARG A 418 8.27 -20.48 -27.93
C ARG A 418 8.70 -20.35 -26.46
N LYS A 419 8.19 -19.35 -25.74
CA LYS A 419 8.50 -19.12 -24.32
C LYS A 419 7.28 -19.40 -23.46
N PHE A 420 7.53 -20.03 -22.32
CA PHE A 420 6.51 -20.45 -21.38
C PHE A 420 6.90 -20.08 -19.95
N TYR A 421 5.88 -19.89 -19.11
CA TYR A 421 6.01 -19.62 -17.69
C TYR A 421 5.11 -20.59 -16.92
N PRO A 422 5.59 -21.23 -15.85
CA PRO A 422 4.71 -22.02 -14.99
C PRO A 422 3.58 -21.14 -14.43
N ARG A 423 2.35 -21.64 -14.41
CA ARG A 423 1.27 -20.99 -13.65
C ARG A 423 1.59 -21.10 -12.16
N PHE A 424 1.35 -20.03 -11.39
CA PHE A 424 1.47 -20.09 -9.93
C PHE A 424 0.51 -21.16 -9.37
N ASN A 425 0.95 -21.95 -8.39
CA ASN A 425 0.19 -23.09 -7.84
C ASN A 425 -0.39 -24.03 -8.92
N LEU A 426 0.41 -24.41 -9.93
CA LEU A 426 -0.05 -25.29 -11.01
C LEU A 426 -0.59 -26.65 -10.51
N GLU A 427 -0.11 -27.13 -9.35
CA GLU A 427 -0.53 -28.42 -8.77
C GLU A 427 -2.00 -28.44 -8.34
N ASP A 428 -2.58 -27.27 -8.07
CA ASP A 428 -3.98 -27.11 -7.69
C ASP A 428 -4.94 -27.30 -8.88
N THR A 429 -4.42 -27.36 -10.11
CA THR A 429 -5.25 -27.42 -11.32
C THR A 429 -5.59 -28.86 -11.70
N LEU A 430 -6.84 -29.09 -12.12
CA LEU A 430 -7.23 -30.35 -12.75
C LEU A 430 -6.42 -30.59 -14.04
N SER A 431 -6.06 -29.51 -14.73
CA SER A 431 -5.18 -29.54 -15.91
C SER A 431 -3.87 -30.27 -15.63
N PHE A 432 -3.24 -30.01 -14.48
CA PHE A 432 -2.03 -30.68 -14.01
C PHE A 432 -2.29 -32.08 -13.44
N GLN A 433 -3.35 -32.24 -12.64
CA GLN A 433 -3.68 -33.50 -11.99
C GLN A 433 -3.95 -34.65 -12.98
N ASP A 434 -4.40 -34.33 -14.19
CA ASP A 434 -4.66 -35.29 -15.27
C ASP A 434 -3.41 -35.65 -16.10
N LEU A 435 -2.25 -35.03 -15.85
CA LEU A 435 -1.00 -35.38 -16.53
C LEU A 435 -0.46 -36.74 -16.03
N ASP A 436 0.36 -37.39 -16.85
CA ASP A 436 1.12 -38.56 -16.43
C ASP A 436 2.18 -38.19 -15.38
N ASP A 437 2.64 -39.19 -14.62
CA ASP A 437 3.57 -38.97 -13.50
C ASP A 437 4.92 -38.39 -13.93
N HIS A 438 5.40 -38.73 -15.13
CA HIS A 438 6.64 -38.16 -15.66
C HIS A 438 6.47 -36.66 -15.90
N SER A 439 5.42 -36.27 -16.63
CA SER A 439 5.12 -34.86 -16.90
C SER A 439 4.91 -34.05 -15.61
N LYS A 440 4.21 -34.62 -14.61
CA LYS A 440 4.02 -33.99 -13.30
C LYS A 440 5.35 -33.70 -12.61
N ASN A 441 6.25 -34.70 -12.56
CA ASN A 441 7.54 -34.56 -11.88
C ASN A 441 8.45 -33.53 -12.57
N VAL A 442 8.48 -33.53 -13.90
CA VAL A 442 9.24 -32.54 -14.68
C VAL A 442 8.73 -31.12 -14.40
N LEU A 443 7.41 -30.91 -14.50
CA LEU A 443 6.81 -29.58 -14.36
C LEU A 443 6.92 -29.04 -12.93
N LYS A 444 6.82 -29.90 -11.90
CA LYS A 444 7.13 -29.50 -10.51
C LYS A 444 8.56 -29.03 -10.38
N ARG A 445 9.53 -29.79 -10.88
CA ARG A 445 10.95 -29.40 -10.83
C ARG A 445 11.20 -28.06 -11.52
N LEU A 446 10.64 -27.86 -12.72
CA LEU A 446 10.77 -26.60 -13.47
C LEU A 446 10.05 -25.44 -12.80
N TYR A 447 8.92 -25.67 -12.13
CA TYR A 447 8.22 -24.69 -11.31
C TYR A 447 9.13 -24.19 -10.17
N TYR A 448 9.70 -25.11 -9.39
CA TYR A 448 10.60 -24.74 -8.29
C TYR A 448 11.85 -24.01 -8.81
N ASP A 449 12.46 -24.51 -9.90
CA ASP A 449 13.58 -23.82 -10.55
C ASP A 449 13.20 -22.40 -10.98
N TYR A 450 12.08 -22.23 -11.68
CA TYR A 450 11.64 -20.95 -12.22
C TYR A 450 11.37 -19.90 -11.13
N TYR A 451 10.74 -20.27 -10.01
CA TYR A 451 10.35 -19.30 -8.98
C TYR A 451 11.44 -19.04 -7.92
N PHE A 452 12.34 -19.98 -7.67
CA PHE A 452 13.25 -19.93 -6.51
C PHE A 452 14.75 -20.04 -6.84
N HIS A 453 15.14 -20.38 -8.08
CA HIS A 453 16.57 -20.59 -8.40
C HIS A 453 17.04 -19.88 -9.66
N ARG A 454 16.39 -20.12 -10.81
CA ARG A 454 16.81 -19.66 -12.14
C ARG A 454 17.03 -18.15 -12.22
N GLN A 455 16.26 -17.38 -11.46
CA GLN A 455 16.12 -15.94 -11.64
C GLN A 455 17.04 -15.10 -10.77
N GLU A 456 17.66 -15.70 -9.74
CA GLU A 456 18.37 -14.99 -8.66
C GLU A 456 19.43 -14.01 -9.20
N ASN A 457 20.24 -14.45 -10.16
CA ASN A 457 21.27 -13.60 -10.77
C ASN A 457 20.68 -12.45 -11.61
N LEU A 458 19.62 -12.71 -12.37
CA LEU A 458 18.97 -11.71 -13.21
C LEU A 458 18.33 -10.62 -12.35
N TRP A 459 17.60 -11.01 -11.30
CA TRP A 459 16.94 -10.08 -10.40
C TRP A 459 17.94 -9.24 -9.59
N ARG A 460 19.03 -9.86 -9.12
CA ARG A 460 20.14 -9.12 -8.49
C ARG A 460 20.71 -8.06 -9.44
N GLN A 461 21.02 -8.43 -10.69
CA GLN A 461 21.58 -7.51 -11.67
C GLN A 461 20.61 -6.36 -11.99
N ASN A 462 19.32 -6.66 -12.12
CA ASN A 462 18.30 -5.66 -12.40
C ASN A 462 18.19 -4.62 -11.27
N ALA A 463 18.19 -5.07 -10.02
CA ALA A 463 18.16 -4.20 -8.85
C ALA A 463 19.44 -3.34 -8.73
N MET A 464 20.61 -3.93 -8.96
CA MET A 464 21.89 -3.20 -8.94
C MET A 464 22.03 -2.18 -10.09
N LYS A 465 21.25 -2.33 -11.17
CA LYS A 465 21.20 -1.33 -12.25
C LYS A 465 20.35 -0.11 -11.87
N THR A 466 19.25 -0.33 -11.14
CA THR A 466 18.23 0.68 -10.88
C THR A 466 18.44 1.36 -9.53
N LEU A 467 18.44 0.59 -8.43
CA LEU A 467 18.43 1.11 -7.05
C LEU A 467 19.55 2.13 -6.76
N PRO A 468 20.82 1.92 -7.16
CA PRO A 468 21.86 2.90 -6.89
C PRO A 468 21.58 4.28 -7.51
N VAL A 469 20.94 4.33 -8.68
CA VAL A 469 20.60 5.61 -9.33
C VAL A 469 19.54 6.36 -8.51
N LEU A 470 18.55 5.64 -7.99
CA LEU A 470 17.51 6.21 -7.13
C LEU A 470 18.09 6.70 -5.82
N LEU A 471 18.89 5.87 -5.15
CA LEU A 471 19.50 6.20 -3.86
C LEU A 471 20.42 7.43 -3.96
N ASN A 472 21.12 7.58 -5.08
CA ASN A 472 21.98 8.75 -5.32
C ASN A 472 21.22 10.01 -5.77
N SER A 473 19.88 9.97 -5.91
CA SER A 473 19.07 11.11 -6.35
C SER A 473 18.63 12.05 -5.22
N SER A 474 18.77 11.63 -3.96
CA SER A 474 18.44 12.43 -2.78
C SER A 474 19.19 11.93 -1.55
N ASP A 475 19.40 12.79 -0.57
CA ASP A 475 20.00 12.41 0.73
C ASP A 475 18.99 11.75 1.70
N MET A 476 17.78 11.44 1.24
CA MET A 476 16.76 10.83 2.09
C MET A 476 17.13 9.38 2.45
N LEU A 477 16.86 8.99 3.69
CA LEU A 477 17.02 7.62 4.15
C LEU A 477 15.96 6.70 3.52
N ALA A 478 16.41 5.72 2.73
CA ALA A 478 15.54 4.78 2.04
C ALA A 478 15.23 3.54 2.88
N CYS A 479 13.94 3.27 3.08
CA CYS A 479 13.43 2.07 3.72
C CYS A 479 12.65 1.25 2.68
N GLY A 480 13.09 0.03 2.37
CA GLY A 480 12.38 -0.86 1.46
C GLY A 480 11.30 -1.64 2.18
N GLU A 481 10.09 -1.66 1.64
CA GLU A 481 9.11 -2.67 2.03
C GLU A 481 9.40 -3.97 1.26
N ASP A 482 9.91 -4.94 2.00
CA ASP A 482 10.38 -6.25 1.56
C ASP A 482 9.47 -7.38 2.11
N LEU A 483 8.15 -7.27 1.95
CA LEU A 483 7.19 -8.32 2.36
C LEU A 483 6.76 -9.20 1.17
N GLY A 484 6.08 -10.31 1.48
CA GLY A 484 5.52 -11.24 0.50
C GLY A 484 6.51 -12.31 0.02
N LEU A 485 6.44 -12.67 -1.27
CA LEU A 485 7.31 -13.67 -1.87
C LEU A 485 8.69 -13.07 -2.20
N ILE A 486 9.63 -13.16 -1.25
CA ILE A 486 10.94 -12.52 -1.31
C ILE A 486 12.00 -13.48 -1.91
N PRO A 487 12.62 -13.15 -3.05
CA PRO A 487 13.77 -13.89 -3.58
C PRO A 487 15.00 -13.84 -2.66
N ALA A 488 15.84 -14.87 -2.71
CA ALA A 488 17.00 -14.98 -1.82
C ALA A 488 18.02 -13.84 -2.02
N CYS A 489 18.08 -13.27 -3.22
CA CYS A 489 18.98 -12.16 -3.54
C CYS A 489 18.58 -10.81 -2.93
N VAL A 490 17.34 -10.63 -2.48
CA VAL A 490 16.83 -9.31 -2.05
C VAL A 490 17.55 -8.81 -0.80
N HIS A 491 17.55 -9.59 0.29
CA HIS A 491 18.18 -9.17 1.54
C HIS A 491 19.68 -8.86 1.39
N PRO A 492 20.50 -9.68 0.68
CA PRO A 492 21.89 -9.34 0.39
C PRO A 492 22.07 -8.02 -0.37
N VAL A 493 21.25 -7.74 -1.40
CA VAL A 493 21.31 -6.47 -2.13
C VAL A 493 20.92 -5.30 -1.24
N MET A 494 19.87 -5.44 -0.44
CA MET A 494 19.46 -4.40 0.51
C MET A 494 20.58 -4.10 1.50
N GLN A 495 21.24 -5.12 2.03
CA GLN A 495 22.38 -4.96 2.93
C GLN A 495 23.57 -4.28 2.24
N GLU A 496 23.91 -4.68 1.00
CA GLU A 496 24.99 -4.09 0.20
C GLU A 496 24.76 -2.60 -0.09
N LEU A 497 23.50 -2.21 -0.31
CA LEU A 497 23.10 -0.82 -0.60
C LEU A 497 22.74 0.00 0.64
N GLY A 498 22.80 -0.58 1.84
CA GLY A 498 22.43 0.11 3.09
C GLY A 498 20.93 0.45 3.21
N LEU A 499 20.07 -0.32 2.55
CA LEU A 499 18.62 -0.19 2.62
C LEU A 499 18.08 -0.79 3.92
N ILE A 500 17.10 -0.11 4.52
CA ILE A 500 16.45 -0.56 5.75
C ILE A 500 15.22 -1.42 5.38
N GLY A 501 15.16 -2.66 5.86
CA GLY A 501 14.01 -3.56 5.63
C GLY A 501 12.85 -3.32 6.58
N LEU A 502 11.68 -3.89 6.30
CA LEU A 502 10.46 -3.78 7.10
C LEU A 502 10.18 -5.10 7.82
N ARG A 503 9.85 -5.04 9.11
CA ARG A 503 9.49 -6.20 9.92
C ARG A 503 8.15 -5.95 10.60
N ILE A 504 7.09 -6.54 10.04
CA ILE A 504 5.75 -6.50 10.62
C ILE A 504 5.54 -7.79 11.40
N GLN A 505 5.28 -7.72 12.71
CA GLN A 505 5.21 -8.91 13.56
C GLN A 505 4.21 -9.95 13.05
N ARG A 506 3.11 -9.52 12.42
CA ARG A 506 2.05 -10.41 11.92
C ARG A 506 2.26 -10.89 10.48
N MET A 507 3.36 -10.49 9.84
CA MET A 507 3.80 -10.90 8.51
C MET A 507 5.30 -11.23 8.56
N PRO A 508 5.72 -12.29 9.30
CA PRO A 508 7.12 -12.67 9.36
C PRO A 508 7.63 -13.11 7.99
N SER A 509 8.92 -12.85 7.74
CA SER A 509 9.61 -13.30 6.53
C SER A 509 9.96 -14.79 6.55
N GLU A 510 10.01 -15.38 7.74
CA GLU A 510 10.37 -16.75 8.01
C GLU A 510 9.15 -17.67 7.80
N PRO A 511 9.23 -18.68 6.91
CA PRO A 511 8.07 -19.49 6.55
C PRO A 511 7.53 -20.36 7.69
N ASP A 512 8.36 -20.68 8.68
CA ASP A 512 8.00 -21.54 9.82
C ASP A 512 7.45 -20.75 11.03
N LEU A 513 7.41 -19.42 10.94
CA LEU A 513 6.92 -18.56 12.02
C LEU A 513 5.54 -17.98 11.67
N GLU A 514 4.60 -18.08 12.61
CA GLU A 514 3.31 -17.39 12.50
C GLU A 514 3.42 -15.90 12.91
N PHE A 515 4.28 -15.62 13.89
CA PHE A 515 4.57 -14.28 14.38
C PHE A 515 6.08 -14.03 14.41
N GLY A 516 6.49 -12.87 13.95
CA GLY A 516 7.86 -12.41 14.09
C GLY A 516 8.25 -12.19 15.55
N ILE A 517 9.55 -12.29 15.82
CA ILE A 517 10.11 -12.19 17.18
C ILE A 517 10.93 -10.89 17.26
N PRO A 518 10.36 -9.78 17.80
CA PRO A 518 11.00 -8.47 17.75
C PRO A 518 12.41 -8.41 18.36
N SER A 519 12.67 -9.20 19.40
CA SER A 519 13.99 -9.28 20.03
C SER A 519 15.08 -9.87 19.14
N GLN A 520 14.72 -10.51 18.02
CA GLN A 520 15.64 -11.10 17.06
C GLN A 520 15.82 -10.27 15.78
N TYR A 521 15.07 -9.17 15.62
CA TYR A 521 15.19 -8.33 14.44
C TYR A 521 16.58 -7.69 14.33
N SER A 522 17.09 -7.59 13.10
CA SER A 522 18.39 -6.96 12.83
C SER A 522 18.29 -5.43 12.88
N TYR A 523 19.40 -4.77 13.19
CA TYR A 523 19.42 -3.30 13.34
C TYR A 523 18.94 -2.55 12.08
N MET A 524 19.31 -3.01 10.88
CA MET A 524 18.91 -2.39 9.60
C MET A 524 17.46 -2.68 9.22
N THR A 525 16.53 -2.53 10.17
CA THR A 525 15.10 -2.72 9.96
C THR A 525 14.26 -1.62 10.63
N VAL A 526 13.06 -1.43 10.07
CA VAL A 526 11.93 -0.77 10.72
C VAL A 526 11.02 -1.88 11.24
N CYS A 527 10.71 -1.89 12.54
CA CYS A 527 9.75 -2.81 13.11
C CYS A 527 8.41 -2.14 13.44
N ALA A 528 7.32 -2.90 13.33
CA ALA A 528 5.99 -2.50 13.75
C ALA A 528 5.10 -3.72 14.07
N PRO A 529 4.11 -3.60 14.97
CA PRO A 529 3.13 -4.65 15.19
C PRO A 529 2.17 -4.82 13.98
N SER A 530 1.97 -3.74 13.23
CA SER A 530 0.96 -3.59 12.18
C SER A 530 1.41 -2.54 11.16
N CYS A 531 0.82 -2.56 9.97
CA CYS A 531 0.93 -1.50 8.98
C CYS A 531 -0.47 -1.10 8.47
N HIS A 532 -0.54 -0.19 7.51
CA HIS A 532 -1.81 0.28 6.96
C HIS A 532 -2.60 -0.79 6.22
N ASP A 533 -1.95 -1.84 5.69
CA ASP A 533 -2.59 -2.97 5.00
C ASP A 533 -3.04 -4.09 5.95
N CYS A 534 -2.85 -3.90 7.26
CA CYS A 534 -3.30 -4.85 8.26
C CYS A 534 -4.44 -4.26 9.11
N SER A 535 -5.22 -5.13 9.76
CA SER A 535 -6.08 -4.77 10.87
C SER A 535 -5.28 -4.05 11.98
N THR A 536 -5.87 -3.12 12.74
CA THR A 536 -5.19 -2.51 13.91
C THR A 536 -4.87 -3.57 14.97
N LEU A 537 -4.03 -3.26 15.95
CA LEU A 537 -3.70 -4.18 17.04
C LEU A 537 -4.98 -4.66 17.76
N ARG A 538 -5.91 -3.74 18.04
CA ARG A 538 -7.20 -4.09 18.65
C ARG A 538 -8.05 -4.97 17.74
N ALA A 539 -8.19 -4.60 16.47
CA ALA A 539 -9.04 -5.33 15.53
C ALA A 539 -8.52 -6.76 15.35
N TRP A 540 -7.21 -6.90 15.16
CA TRP A 540 -6.54 -8.19 15.06
C TRP A 540 -6.72 -9.08 16.28
N TRP A 541 -6.61 -8.50 17.48
CA TRP A 541 -6.77 -9.25 18.71
C TRP A 541 -8.20 -9.77 18.87
N GLU A 542 -9.18 -8.99 18.41
CA GLU A 542 -10.61 -9.28 18.59
C GLU A 542 -11.21 -10.12 17.44
N GLU A 543 -10.59 -10.15 16.25
CA GLU A 543 -11.15 -10.82 15.05
C GLU A 543 -10.97 -12.34 15.02
N ASP A 544 -9.90 -12.89 15.60
CA ASP A 544 -9.57 -14.32 15.53
C ASP A 544 -9.15 -14.89 16.90
N GLU A 545 -10.03 -15.69 17.49
CA GLU A 545 -9.80 -16.31 18.80
C GLU A 545 -8.66 -17.35 18.79
N GLU A 546 -8.56 -18.16 17.73
CA GLU A 546 -7.54 -19.21 17.63
C GLU A 546 -6.16 -18.57 17.49
N ARG A 547 -6.03 -17.61 16.58
CA ARG A 547 -4.79 -16.88 16.34
C ARG A 547 -4.35 -16.09 17.58
N ARG A 548 -5.29 -15.47 18.30
CA ARG A 548 -5.03 -14.82 19.59
C ARG A 548 -4.49 -15.80 20.63
N TYR A 549 -5.07 -17.00 20.74
CA TYR A 549 -4.59 -18.03 21.65
C TYR A 549 -3.17 -18.49 21.30
N GLN A 550 -2.88 -18.71 20.02
CA GLN A 550 -1.53 -19.06 19.57
C GLN A 550 -0.52 -17.96 19.88
N TYR A 551 -0.88 -16.69 19.71
CA TYR A 551 -0.02 -15.56 20.07
C TYR A 551 0.28 -15.53 21.59
N PHE A 552 -0.75 -15.68 22.41
CA PHE A 552 -0.59 -15.66 23.87
C PHE A 552 0.30 -16.80 24.36
N LYS A 553 0.17 -17.97 23.75
CA LYS A 553 1.02 -19.11 24.06
C LYS A 553 2.46 -18.94 23.58
N SER A 554 2.65 -18.53 22.32
CA SER A 554 3.96 -18.52 21.67
C SER A 554 4.79 -17.26 21.95
N VAL A 555 4.16 -16.10 22.07
CA VAL A 555 4.83 -14.79 22.23
C VAL A 555 4.80 -14.33 23.68
N VAL A 556 3.64 -14.44 24.35
CA VAL A 556 3.52 -14.08 25.79
C VAL A 556 4.06 -15.20 26.69
N GLY A 557 4.05 -16.46 26.21
CA GLY A 557 4.56 -17.60 26.96
C GLY A 557 3.58 -18.09 28.05
N SER A 558 2.28 -17.83 27.88
CA SER A 558 1.24 -18.20 28.86
C SER A 558 0.23 -19.16 28.27
N ASP A 559 -0.04 -20.27 28.96
CA ASP A 559 -1.10 -21.22 28.60
C ASP A 559 -2.50 -20.78 29.10
N ALA A 560 -2.60 -19.63 29.78
CA ALA A 560 -3.88 -19.11 30.23
C ALA A 560 -4.74 -18.61 29.05
N LEU A 561 -6.06 -18.52 29.27
CA LEU A 561 -6.95 -17.96 28.27
C LEU A 561 -6.69 -16.45 28.11
N PRO A 562 -6.36 -15.96 26.90
CA PRO A 562 -6.16 -14.54 26.65
C PRO A 562 -7.48 -13.76 26.81
N PRO A 563 -7.43 -12.48 27.22
CA PRO A 563 -8.61 -11.61 27.21
C PRO A 563 -9.25 -11.55 25.82
N SER A 564 -10.59 -11.55 25.73
CA SER A 564 -11.31 -11.48 24.46
C SER A 564 -11.23 -10.11 23.78
N GLN A 565 -10.90 -9.06 24.54
CA GLN A 565 -10.67 -7.70 24.06
C GLN A 565 -9.22 -7.32 24.27
N CYS A 566 -8.69 -6.45 23.40
CA CYS A 566 -7.35 -5.92 23.58
C CYS A 566 -7.35 -4.83 24.65
N VAL A 567 -7.20 -5.21 25.91
CA VAL A 567 -7.05 -4.27 27.04
C VAL A 567 -5.71 -3.52 26.99
N PRO A 568 -5.57 -2.35 27.63
CA PRO A 568 -4.34 -1.56 27.59
C PRO A 568 -3.07 -2.32 27.97
N ASP A 569 -3.14 -3.26 28.91
CA ASP A 569 -2.00 -4.08 29.30
C ASP A 569 -1.44 -4.92 28.13
N ILE A 570 -2.33 -5.44 27.26
CA ILE A 570 -1.95 -6.19 26.06
C ILE A 570 -1.30 -5.25 25.04
N ALA A 571 -1.93 -4.11 24.76
CA ALA A 571 -1.37 -3.10 23.86
C ALA A 571 0.01 -2.63 24.34
N HIS A 572 0.15 -2.38 25.65
CA HIS A 572 1.39 -1.99 26.28
C HIS A 572 2.47 -3.07 26.13
N PHE A 573 2.16 -4.34 26.41
CA PHE A 573 3.10 -5.45 26.21
C PHE A 573 3.59 -5.51 24.75
N ILE A 574 2.66 -5.40 23.79
CA ILE A 574 2.99 -5.50 22.37
C ILE A 574 3.82 -4.29 21.92
N ILE A 575 3.47 -3.08 22.31
CA ILE A 575 4.25 -1.88 21.94
C ILE A 575 5.64 -1.94 22.60
N ARG A 576 5.72 -2.38 23.86
CA ARG A 576 6.97 -2.53 24.61
C ARG A 576 8.00 -3.40 23.89
N GLN A 577 7.62 -4.61 23.46
CA GLN A 577 8.56 -5.50 22.76
C GLN A 577 9.11 -4.88 21.45
N HIS A 578 8.34 -4.02 20.78
CA HIS A 578 8.79 -3.36 19.54
C HIS A 578 9.71 -2.17 19.83
N VAL A 579 9.43 -1.37 20.87
CA VAL A 579 10.38 -0.32 21.28
C VAL A 579 11.66 -0.94 21.87
N GLU A 580 11.62 -2.11 22.47
CA GLU A 580 12.82 -2.82 22.95
C GLU A 580 13.56 -3.61 21.86
N ALA A 581 12.99 -3.72 20.65
CA ALA A 581 13.60 -4.46 19.54
C ALA A 581 14.93 -3.82 19.08
N PRO A 582 15.91 -4.60 18.56
CA PRO A 582 17.16 -4.03 18.05
C PRO A 582 17.02 -3.21 16.77
N SER A 583 15.85 -3.23 16.11
CA SER A 583 15.55 -2.46 14.89
C SER A 583 15.87 -0.97 15.05
N MET A 584 16.44 -0.37 14.01
CA MET A 584 16.79 1.05 13.95
C MET A 584 15.57 1.92 14.24
N TRP A 585 14.42 1.60 13.64
CA TRP A 585 13.16 2.29 13.89
C TRP A 585 12.09 1.33 14.43
N ALA A 586 11.30 1.83 15.37
CA ALA A 586 10.02 1.24 15.77
C ALA A 586 8.94 2.27 15.43
N ILE A 587 7.98 1.90 14.57
CA ILE A 587 6.93 2.79 14.08
C ILE A 587 5.59 2.18 14.42
N PHE A 588 4.66 2.99 14.93
CA PHE A 588 3.35 2.54 15.38
C PHE A 588 2.26 3.34 14.67
N PRO A 589 1.19 2.70 14.16
CA PRO A 589 -0.02 3.41 13.83
C PRO A 589 -0.56 4.17 15.05
N LEU A 590 -1.13 5.35 14.81
CA LEU A 590 -1.69 6.16 15.89
C LEU A 590 -2.77 5.39 16.66
N GLN A 591 -3.57 4.57 15.96
CA GLN A 591 -4.63 3.75 16.56
C GLN A 591 -4.09 2.78 17.62
N ASP A 592 -2.92 2.18 17.39
CA ASP A 592 -2.31 1.23 18.32
C ASP A 592 -1.81 1.97 19.58
N LEU A 593 -1.30 3.20 19.42
CA LEU A 593 -0.91 4.04 20.56
C LEU A 593 -2.12 4.50 21.40
N LEU A 594 -3.27 4.75 20.78
CA LEU A 594 -4.49 5.09 21.50
C LEU A 594 -5.01 3.93 22.35
N ALA A 595 -4.72 2.67 21.97
CA ALA A 595 -5.10 1.49 22.74
C ALA A 595 -4.37 1.37 24.10
N LEU A 596 -3.37 2.22 24.38
CA LEU A 596 -2.71 2.31 25.69
C LEU A 596 -3.60 2.94 26.78
N LYS A 597 -4.78 3.48 26.42
CA LYS A 597 -5.69 4.11 27.36
C LYS A 597 -7.15 3.77 27.03
N GLU A 598 -7.89 3.23 28.01
CA GLU A 598 -9.29 2.80 27.81
C GLU A 598 -10.21 3.90 27.29
N GLU A 599 -9.97 5.16 27.68
CA GLU A 599 -10.76 6.33 27.25
C GLU A 599 -10.76 6.54 25.73
N TYR A 600 -9.74 6.05 25.03
CA TYR A 600 -9.62 6.14 23.57
C TYR A 600 -10.05 4.85 22.86
N MET A 601 -10.57 3.87 23.58
CA MET A 601 -11.02 2.60 23.03
C MET A 601 -12.54 2.56 22.78
N THR A 602 -13.16 3.72 22.64
CA THR A 602 -14.63 3.88 22.57
C THR A 602 -15.25 3.41 21.26
N ARG A 603 -14.46 3.30 20.18
CA ARG A 603 -14.91 2.77 18.90
C ARG A 603 -14.74 1.25 18.82
N PRO A 604 -15.63 0.55 18.09
CA PRO A 604 -15.40 -0.83 17.69
C PRO A 604 -14.04 -0.95 16.97
N ALA A 605 -13.24 -1.94 17.36
CA ALA A 605 -11.87 -2.07 16.89
C ALA A 605 -11.76 -2.18 15.35
N THR A 606 -12.70 -2.90 14.72
CA THR A 606 -12.74 -3.07 13.25
C THR A 606 -12.95 -1.77 12.49
N GLU A 607 -13.57 -0.75 13.10
CA GLU A 607 -13.77 0.57 12.48
C GLU A 607 -12.51 1.44 12.52
N GLU A 608 -11.44 0.99 13.18
CA GLU A 608 -10.16 1.70 13.28
C GLU A 608 -9.17 1.32 12.16
N THR A 609 -9.47 0.24 11.44
CA THR A 609 -8.71 -0.24 10.28
C THR A 609 -8.88 0.73 9.11
N ILE A 610 -7.77 1.10 8.47
CA ILE A 610 -7.78 2.17 7.45
C ILE A 610 -7.88 1.64 6.01
N ASN A 611 -7.55 0.35 5.81
CA ASN A 611 -7.56 -0.33 4.54
C ASN A 611 -7.98 -1.79 4.69
N ASP A 612 -8.62 -2.32 3.65
CA ASP A 612 -8.76 -3.75 3.42
C ASP A 612 -8.11 -4.07 2.07
N PRO A 613 -6.91 -4.69 2.05
CA PRO A 613 -6.18 -4.97 0.81
C PRO A 613 -6.90 -5.97 -0.10
N THR A 614 -7.88 -6.73 0.41
CA THR A 614 -8.70 -7.64 -0.40
C THR A 614 -9.78 -6.91 -1.21
N ASN A 615 -10.04 -5.64 -0.87
CA ASN A 615 -10.97 -4.80 -1.59
C ASN A 615 -10.21 -3.72 -2.41
N PRO A 616 -10.02 -3.91 -3.73
CA PRO A 616 -9.29 -2.95 -4.57
C PRO A 616 -10.00 -1.59 -4.71
N LYS A 617 -11.23 -1.47 -4.21
CA LYS A 617 -12.00 -0.21 -4.12
C LYS A 617 -12.39 0.06 -2.68
N HIS A 618 -11.48 -0.17 -1.74
CA HIS A 618 -11.68 0.22 -0.35
C HIS A 618 -11.76 1.75 -0.23
N TYR A 619 -12.66 2.25 0.62
CA TYR A 619 -12.80 3.69 0.87
C TYR A 619 -11.91 4.09 2.05
N TRP A 620 -10.82 4.81 1.76
CA TRP A 620 -9.83 5.28 2.73
C TRP A 620 -10.33 6.51 3.50
N ARG A 621 -11.25 6.29 4.42
CA ARG A 621 -11.97 7.38 5.12
C ARG A 621 -11.86 7.38 6.63
N TYR A 622 -11.06 6.49 7.22
CA TYR A 622 -10.88 6.46 8.67
C TYR A 622 -10.40 7.83 9.18
N ARG A 623 -11.14 8.40 10.14
CA ARG A 623 -10.78 9.62 10.86
C ARG A 623 -10.64 9.31 12.34
N VAL A 624 -9.53 9.73 12.94
CA VAL A 624 -9.26 9.57 14.37
C VAL A 624 -10.31 10.34 15.17
N HIS A 625 -10.83 9.71 16.21
CA HIS A 625 -11.95 10.25 16.99
C HIS A 625 -11.56 11.32 18.02
N VAL A 626 -10.25 11.57 18.17
CA VAL A 626 -9.65 12.48 19.14
C VAL A 626 -8.87 13.56 18.40
N THR A 627 -8.93 14.81 18.87
CA THR A 627 -8.15 15.90 18.29
C THR A 627 -6.68 15.85 18.75
N LEU A 628 -5.76 16.26 17.89
CA LEU A 628 -4.34 16.35 18.23
C LEU A 628 -4.11 17.28 19.44
N GLU A 629 -4.88 18.36 19.57
CA GLU A 629 -4.82 19.26 20.72
C GLU A 629 -5.16 18.54 22.03
N SER A 630 -6.14 17.63 22.00
CA SER A 630 -6.51 16.80 23.15
C SER A 630 -5.41 15.80 23.48
N LEU A 631 -4.83 15.14 22.47
CA LEU A 631 -3.71 14.21 22.65
C LEU A 631 -2.47 14.89 23.21
N VAL A 632 -2.17 16.11 22.76
CA VAL A 632 -1.12 16.94 23.35
C VAL A 632 -1.47 17.23 24.81
N LYS A 633 -2.71 17.59 25.17
CA LYS A 633 -3.07 17.90 26.57
C LYS A 633 -3.10 16.68 27.50
N ASP A 634 -3.27 15.46 26.98
CA ASP A 634 -3.28 14.24 27.78
C ASP A 634 -1.89 13.89 28.33
N LYS A 635 -1.65 14.23 29.60
CA LYS A 635 -0.38 13.96 30.27
C LYS A 635 -0.16 12.49 30.60
N GLU A 636 -1.24 11.74 30.81
CA GLU A 636 -1.16 10.33 31.21
C GLU A 636 -0.71 9.47 30.02
N LEU A 637 -1.41 9.57 28.88
CA LEU A 637 -1.02 8.85 27.67
C LEU A 637 0.38 9.24 27.22
N VAL A 638 0.71 10.54 27.23
CA VAL A 638 2.05 11.02 26.88
C VAL A 638 3.11 10.46 27.82
N SER A 639 2.83 10.35 29.13
CA SER A 639 3.79 9.75 30.07
C SER A 639 4.01 8.26 29.78
N ILE A 640 2.93 7.48 29.59
CA ILE A 640 3.03 6.04 29.30
C ILE A 640 3.91 5.80 28.07
N ILE A 641 3.67 6.54 26.98
CA ILE A 641 4.46 6.41 25.74
C ILE A 641 5.89 6.86 25.98
N LYS A 642 6.09 8.00 26.65
CA LYS A 642 7.43 8.55 26.92
C LYS A 642 8.26 7.60 27.78
N ASP A 643 7.65 6.92 28.74
CA ASP A 643 8.32 5.94 29.60
C ASP A 643 8.72 4.69 28.82
N LEU A 644 7.88 4.20 27.91
CA LEU A 644 8.22 3.12 26.97
C LEU A 644 9.41 3.48 26.07
N VAL A 645 9.38 4.69 25.49
CA VAL A 645 10.42 5.14 24.54
C VAL A 645 11.75 5.45 25.25
N ARG A 646 11.72 6.11 26.41
CA ARG A 646 12.93 6.39 27.21
C ARG A 646 13.48 5.13 27.86
N GLY A 647 12.62 4.28 28.42
CA GLY A 647 13.02 3.03 29.08
C GLY A 647 13.70 2.03 28.13
N SER A 648 13.38 2.08 26.83
CA SER A 648 14.04 1.30 25.79
C SER A 648 15.32 1.94 25.23
N GLY A 649 15.71 3.14 25.69
CA GLY A 649 16.90 3.85 25.21
C GLY A 649 16.73 4.49 23.82
N ARG A 650 15.50 4.61 23.30
CA ARG A 650 15.22 5.23 21.99
C ARG A 650 15.11 6.76 22.04
N SER A 651 15.06 7.34 23.23
CA SER A 651 15.01 8.78 23.43
C SER A 651 15.78 9.16 24.69
N HIS A 652 16.63 10.18 24.58
CA HIS A 652 17.34 10.76 25.71
C HIS A 652 16.73 12.10 26.11
N PRO A 653 16.74 12.48 27.40
CA PRO A 653 16.37 13.82 27.79
C PRO A 653 17.25 14.87 27.09
N PRO A 654 16.68 16.01 26.67
CA PRO A 654 17.50 17.13 26.20
C PRO A 654 18.51 17.53 27.27
N LEU A 655 19.72 17.91 26.86
CA LEU A 655 20.77 18.43 27.75
C LEU A 655 20.19 19.54 28.65
N GLY A 656 19.93 19.23 29.94
CA GLY A 656 19.42 20.18 30.93
C GLY A 656 18.14 19.78 31.68
N GLU A 657 17.41 18.73 31.26
CA GLU A 657 16.43 18.08 32.16
C GLU A 657 17.18 17.16 33.12
N PRO A 658 16.94 17.20 34.45
CA PRO A 658 17.53 16.24 35.36
C PRO A 658 17.10 14.83 34.92
N ASP A 659 18.06 13.90 34.84
CA ASP A 659 17.77 12.47 34.70
C ASP A 659 16.78 12.12 35.80
N ALA A 660 15.52 11.93 35.45
CA ALA A 660 14.61 11.21 36.30
C ALA A 660 15.24 9.82 36.41
N GLN A 661 15.86 9.54 37.56
CA GLN A 661 16.36 8.22 37.89
C GLN A 661 15.26 7.24 37.51
N VAL A 662 15.52 6.42 36.50
CA VAL A 662 14.70 5.26 36.19
C VAL A 662 14.82 4.37 37.42
N ASN A 663 13.90 4.54 38.37
CA ASN A 663 13.84 3.70 39.56
C ASN A 663 13.60 2.27 39.08
N GLN A 664 14.62 1.45 39.15
CA GLN A 664 14.51 -0.01 39.07
C GLN A 664 13.82 -0.61 40.31
N GLU A 665 13.28 0.21 41.20
CA GLU A 665 12.64 -0.18 42.45
C GLU A 665 11.21 0.38 42.57
N THR A 666 10.29 -0.15 41.77
CA THR A 666 8.86 -0.16 42.09
C THR A 666 8.21 -1.43 41.54
N VAL A 667 8.82 -2.57 41.85
CA VAL A 667 8.16 -3.88 41.84
C VAL A 667 8.22 -4.40 43.27
N GLY A 668 7.39 -3.83 44.14
CA GLY A 668 7.33 -4.23 45.54
C GLY A 668 6.34 -3.38 46.30
N GLU A 669 5.33 -4.05 46.87
CA GLU A 669 4.43 -3.54 47.91
C GLU A 669 3.30 -2.60 47.45
N ILE A 670 2.19 -3.21 47.00
CA ILE A 670 0.86 -2.66 47.25
C ILE A 670 0.23 -3.46 48.39
N VAL A 671 0.02 -2.74 49.48
CA VAL A 671 -0.64 -3.03 50.76
C VAL A 671 -1.76 -4.08 50.69
N GLU A 672 -1.64 -5.11 51.52
CA GLU A 672 -2.70 -6.05 51.87
C GLU A 672 -3.89 -5.35 52.54
N LYS A 673 -5.07 -5.42 51.92
CA LYS A 673 -6.35 -5.40 52.64
C LYS A 673 -7.30 -6.48 52.09
N GLN A 674 -7.48 -7.49 52.93
CA GLN A 674 -8.50 -8.55 53.02
C GLN A 674 -9.49 -8.75 51.85
N GLN A 675 -9.39 -9.95 51.26
CA GLN A 675 -10.36 -10.60 50.37
C GLN A 675 -11.67 -11.01 51.08
N PRO A 676 -12.72 -11.34 50.30
CA PRO A 676 -13.04 -12.77 50.20
C PRO A 676 -13.15 -13.29 48.75
N SER A 677 -12.40 -14.37 48.52
CA SER A 677 -12.61 -15.52 47.61
C SER A 677 -13.15 -15.31 46.20
N GLY A 678 -12.25 -15.46 45.22
CA GLY A 678 -12.53 -15.72 43.81
C GLY A 678 -11.23 -15.56 43.00
N GLU A 679 -10.41 -16.62 42.91
CA GLU A 679 -9.11 -16.57 42.24
C GLU A 679 -9.24 -16.26 40.74
N ARG A 680 -8.87 -15.04 40.35
CA ARG A 680 -8.27 -14.74 39.04
C ARG A 680 -6.88 -14.18 39.32
N ILE A 681 -5.84 -14.84 38.79
CA ILE A 681 -4.47 -14.33 38.83
C ILE A 681 -4.44 -13.02 38.01
N PRO A 682 -3.83 -11.91 38.50
CA PRO A 682 -3.75 -10.67 37.74
C PRO A 682 -2.92 -10.86 36.46
N ILE A 683 -3.46 -10.46 35.31
CA ILE A 683 -2.82 -10.53 33.98
C ILE A 683 -1.43 -9.87 34.00
N SER A 684 -1.24 -8.82 34.82
CA SER A 684 0.02 -8.10 34.99
C SER A 684 1.21 -8.98 35.41
N LYS A 685 0.99 -10.12 36.11
CA LYS A 685 2.09 -11.05 36.46
C LYS A 685 2.55 -11.89 35.27
N GLN A 686 1.68 -12.16 34.29
CA GLN A 686 1.99 -12.99 33.12
C GLN A 686 2.68 -12.20 32.00
N LEU A 687 2.51 -10.87 31.95
CA LEU A 687 3.11 -9.98 30.94
C LEU A 687 4.53 -9.49 31.30
N SER A 688 5.25 -10.22 32.16
CA SER A 688 6.49 -9.75 32.79
C SER A 688 7.78 -10.06 32.01
N GLY A 689 7.74 -10.92 30.99
CA GLY A 689 8.90 -11.32 30.20
C GLY A 689 8.79 -10.95 28.72
N VAL A 690 9.66 -10.06 28.24
CA VAL A 690 10.00 -10.01 26.80
C VAL A 690 11.05 -11.11 26.57
N PRO A 691 10.89 -12.04 25.62
CA PRO A 691 11.83 -13.13 25.42
C PRO A 691 13.25 -12.62 25.16
N ARG A 692 14.18 -12.91 26.07
CA ARG A 692 15.61 -12.59 25.90
C ARG A 692 16.27 -13.66 25.02
N LYS A 693 17.34 -13.27 24.34
CA LYS A 693 18.10 -14.10 23.37
C LYS A 693 18.56 -15.46 23.93
N GLU A 694 18.60 -15.61 25.25
CA GLU A 694 19.11 -16.79 25.96
C GLU A 694 18.02 -17.82 26.32
N ASP A 695 16.72 -17.45 26.28
CA ASP A 695 15.63 -18.29 26.81
C ASP A 695 14.97 -19.24 25.77
N LEU A 696 15.42 -19.23 24.50
CA LEU A 696 14.80 -20.01 23.41
C LEU A 696 15.78 -20.99 22.75
N CYS A 697 16.61 -21.67 23.55
CA CYS A 697 17.56 -22.67 23.06
C CYS A 697 17.13 -24.12 23.34
N ILE A 698 15.84 -24.48 23.26
CA ILE A 698 15.42 -25.90 23.37
C ILE A 698 14.20 -26.20 22.49
N LEU A 699 14.40 -26.34 21.18
CA LEU A 699 13.62 -27.25 20.34
C LEU A 699 14.54 -27.78 19.23
N LYS A 700 15.35 -28.80 19.54
CA LYS A 700 16.07 -29.58 18.52
C LYS A 700 15.06 -30.45 17.77
N SER A 701 14.95 -30.21 16.47
CA SER A 701 14.22 -31.03 15.50
C SER A 701 14.61 -32.53 15.56
N PRO A 702 13.65 -33.47 15.40
CA PRO A 702 13.98 -34.84 15.05
C PRO A 702 14.39 -34.91 13.57
N ARG A 703 15.65 -35.30 13.38
CA ARG A 703 16.32 -35.73 12.13
C ARG A 703 15.37 -36.04 10.96
N ALA A 704 15.54 -35.29 9.88
CA ALA A 704 15.20 -35.72 8.53
C ALA A 704 15.96 -37.02 8.19
N ILE A 705 15.21 -38.06 7.84
CA ILE A 705 15.76 -39.23 7.14
C ILE A 705 15.58 -38.93 5.65
N HIS A 706 16.68 -38.52 5.02
CA HIS A 706 16.85 -38.65 3.59
C HIS A 706 17.12 -40.12 3.27
N GLU A 707 16.27 -40.76 2.48
CA GLU A 707 16.67 -41.83 1.56
C GLU A 707 15.58 -42.09 0.51
N VAL A 708 16.04 -42.06 -0.75
CA VAL A 708 15.40 -42.34 -2.07
C VAL A 708 14.59 -41.23 -2.71
#